data_AF-A0A532TY47-F1
#
_entry.id   AF-A0A532TY47-F1
#
_cell.length_a   1.000
_cell.length_b   1.000
_cell.length_c   1.000
_cell.angle_alpha   90.00
_cell.angle_beta   90.00
_cell.angle_gamma   90.00
#
_symmetry.space_group_name_H-M   'P 1'
#
loop_
_entity.id
_entity.type
_entity.pdbx_description
1 polymer ?
#
loop_
_entity_poly.entity_id
_entity_poly.type
_entity_poly.pdbx_seq_one_letter_code
_entity_poly.pdbx_strand_id
1 'polypeptide(L)'
;MGKLNYPSDEILNPSKLQRKNYDHIILWMLANNESCEWSNFEQQPIEIPISTLSRHFTKLIFKGFIEKFARGQYRITPKGKKKFNDLSQIGKKERKLSYPPKIILKSGRNYSHWILWMVYNNNYCKRSDFLEEPLSINQSSLSKNLSLLIERGFVIKEDGKYVITRAGKSEYSRMLQNYDLDRQTILEEEGKRIEEITNKTIQFFENYNIKDEDIQFRFLTNILKLDYEKVKPLLKDEEVFYKILLFISINHPEQYPNFISPENFSKKYKIKKITLDYYIDEISEGKIYPFKFFKLTGPSGGVYYFQSDGKLERMFQVITENYINKFTYLNKLFSKPDDDLTKYDSNSIINQILDEICIFLFNKDFKESLRELLPGYIKYLAYKFKTKRELKDTYDKLEGLIWQDLAEIFDSPISEDLKSQYEEEVKEIDREIELNPMNIDLYKSKIKILIYFNQYNEVLRVLDNTLKAFPEDEIDIMMKKASILKRKRNLRAGLDIIEDLLKKYPKNKELLSYKAYWFQYMDKKDESLEIIQKLIEGEPDIGIYHDNYGEILMHSEEYEEAVKRFLKALVMSSDEWYIYQTYIKMGICYKALGNHDLAVKNLKKGKDIVNKSSIDPDTKQKWLIIADLFLAEMK
;
A
#
# COMPACT_ATOMS: atom_id res chain seq x y z
N MET A 1 23.27 -17.73 73.32
CA MET A 1 22.91 -18.23 71.97
C MET A 1 21.89 -17.27 71.39
N GLY A 2 22.23 -16.57 70.31
CA GLY A 2 21.30 -15.67 69.63
C GLY A 2 20.13 -16.46 69.04
N LYS A 3 18.92 -15.90 69.09
CA LYS A 3 17.70 -16.54 68.59
C LYS A 3 17.79 -16.63 67.06
N LEU A 4 17.95 -17.83 66.50
CA LEU A 4 17.97 -18.04 65.05
C LEU A 4 16.58 -17.73 64.46
N ASN A 5 16.58 -17.00 63.35
CA ASN A 5 15.39 -16.75 62.55
C ASN A 5 15.17 -17.94 61.60
N TYR A 6 13.93 -18.43 61.54
CA TYR A 6 13.53 -19.52 60.65
C TYR A 6 12.53 -19.03 59.59
N PRO A 7 12.53 -19.61 58.37
CA PRO A 7 11.60 -19.23 57.32
C PRO A 7 10.15 -19.51 57.74
N SER A 8 9.19 -18.80 57.17
CA SER A 8 7.77 -19.08 57.38
C SER A 8 7.37 -20.46 56.83
N ASP A 9 6.25 -21.01 57.32
CA ASP A 9 5.74 -22.32 56.87
C ASP A 9 5.48 -22.37 55.35
N GLU A 10 5.12 -21.26 54.71
CA GLU A 10 4.95 -21.18 53.26
C GLU A 10 6.25 -21.49 52.48
N ILE A 11 7.41 -21.14 53.05
CA ILE A 11 8.73 -21.39 52.45
C ILE A 11 9.22 -22.80 52.79
N LEU A 12 8.93 -23.27 54.01
CA LEU A 12 9.33 -24.60 54.48
C LEU A 12 8.48 -25.73 53.87
N ASN A 13 7.19 -25.47 53.67
CA ASN A 13 6.17 -26.40 53.20
C ASN A 13 5.24 -25.72 52.16
N PRO A 14 5.71 -25.47 50.92
CA PRO A 14 4.85 -24.98 49.85
C PRO A 14 3.70 -25.97 49.58
N SER A 15 2.55 -25.47 49.11
CA SER A 15 1.30 -26.23 48.94
C SER A 15 1.49 -27.57 48.19
N LYS A 16 0.55 -28.54 48.36
CA LYS A 16 0.66 -29.96 47.93
C LYS A 16 1.15 -30.22 46.49
N LEU A 17 1.17 -29.22 45.59
CA LEU A 17 1.57 -29.32 44.18
C LEU A 17 2.99 -28.79 43.88
N GLN A 18 3.68 -28.10 44.80
CA GLN A 18 5.04 -27.59 44.60
C GLN A 18 6.09 -28.35 45.44
N ARG A 19 7.19 -28.77 44.80
CA ARG A 19 8.32 -29.41 45.50
C ARG A 19 9.10 -28.39 46.34
N LYS A 20 9.52 -28.77 47.55
CA LYS A 20 10.37 -27.96 48.44
C LYS A 20 11.63 -27.49 47.70
N ASN A 21 11.88 -26.18 47.71
CA ASN A 21 13.07 -25.60 47.12
C ASN A 21 14.17 -25.42 48.18
N TYR A 22 15.00 -26.46 48.35
CA TYR A 22 16.07 -26.45 49.34
C TYR A 22 17.10 -25.33 49.13
N ASP A 23 17.40 -24.93 47.88
CA ASP A 23 18.31 -23.80 47.63
C ASP A 23 17.75 -22.49 48.21
N HIS A 24 16.43 -22.29 48.12
CA HIS A 24 15.76 -21.10 48.66
C HIS A 24 15.72 -21.11 50.18
N ILE A 25 15.39 -22.25 50.79
CA ILE A 25 15.38 -22.42 52.25
C ILE A 25 16.77 -22.16 52.83
N ILE A 26 17.82 -22.74 52.22
CA ILE A 26 19.21 -22.60 52.69
C ILE A 26 19.67 -21.14 52.59
N LEU A 27 19.41 -20.48 51.44
CA LEU A 27 19.79 -19.09 51.24
C LEU A 27 18.97 -18.14 52.13
N TRP A 28 17.70 -18.44 52.41
CA TRP A 28 16.88 -17.66 53.34
C TRP A 28 17.49 -17.68 54.73
N MET A 29 17.84 -18.87 55.24
CA MET A 29 18.45 -19.02 56.55
C MET A 29 19.76 -18.23 56.66
N LEU A 30 20.64 -18.37 55.67
CA LEU A 30 21.94 -17.69 55.68
C LEU A 30 21.84 -16.18 55.41
N ALA A 31 20.73 -15.70 54.82
CA ALA A 31 20.49 -14.28 54.60
C ALA A 31 19.93 -13.56 55.84
N ASN A 32 19.18 -14.27 56.67
CA ASN A 32 18.44 -13.71 57.82
C ASN A 32 19.08 -14.03 59.17
N ASN A 33 20.26 -14.67 59.16
CA ASN A 33 21.06 -14.97 60.34
C ASN A 33 22.52 -14.59 60.07
N GLU A 34 23.24 -14.13 61.09
CA GLU A 34 24.65 -13.72 60.97
C GLU A 34 25.55 -14.88 60.54
N SER A 35 25.27 -16.09 61.03
CA SER A 35 25.87 -17.34 60.58
C SER A 35 24.93 -18.51 60.88
N CYS A 36 25.06 -19.60 60.11
CA CYS A 36 24.35 -20.85 60.40
C CYS A 36 25.33 -22.02 60.44
N GLU A 37 25.13 -22.91 61.40
CA GLU A 37 25.77 -24.20 61.48
C GLU A 37 25.01 -25.24 60.66
N TRP A 38 25.73 -26.27 60.21
CA TRP A 38 25.14 -27.38 59.46
C TRP A 38 23.95 -28.03 60.18
N SER A 39 24.07 -28.20 61.50
CA SER A 39 23.03 -28.77 62.37
C SER A 39 21.72 -27.95 62.37
N ASN A 40 21.77 -26.65 62.06
CA ASN A 40 20.58 -25.79 62.06
C ASN A 40 19.60 -26.11 60.90
N PHE A 41 20.03 -26.88 59.90
CA PHE A 41 19.19 -27.29 58.78
C PHE A 41 18.61 -28.71 58.94
N GLU A 42 19.17 -29.49 59.85
CA GLU A 42 18.79 -30.89 60.09
C GLU A 42 17.74 -31.03 61.20
N GLN A 43 17.64 -30.03 62.07
CA GLN A 43 16.70 -30.00 63.19
C GLN A 43 15.39 -29.26 62.84
N GLN A 44 14.34 -29.47 63.63
CA GLN A 44 13.10 -28.70 63.50
C GLN A 44 13.36 -27.20 63.70
N PRO A 45 12.73 -26.33 62.90
CA PRO A 45 11.59 -26.59 62.00
C PRO A 45 11.92 -26.94 60.52
N ILE A 46 13.19 -27.16 60.13
CA ILE A 46 13.55 -27.30 58.70
C ILE A 46 13.65 -28.76 58.22
N GLU A 47 14.33 -29.63 58.98
CA GLU A 47 14.49 -31.07 58.69
C GLU A 47 14.90 -31.42 57.23
N ILE A 48 16.04 -30.91 56.75
CA ILE A 48 16.60 -31.30 55.43
C ILE A 48 17.41 -32.60 55.57
N PRO A 49 17.15 -33.66 54.77
CA PRO A 49 17.97 -34.86 54.80
C PRO A 49 19.44 -34.57 54.48
N ILE A 50 20.37 -35.19 55.23
CA ILE A 50 21.82 -34.92 55.17
C ILE A 50 22.39 -35.00 53.74
N SER A 51 21.96 -36.01 52.97
CA SER A 51 22.39 -36.21 51.58
C SER A 51 21.93 -35.09 50.65
N THR A 52 20.70 -34.60 50.85
CA THR A 52 20.14 -33.46 50.12
C THR A 52 20.87 -32.18 50.53
N LEU A 53 21.02 -31.94 51.82
CA LEU A 53 21.71 -30.76 52.34
C LEU A 53 23.13 -30.66 51.78
N SER A 54 23.88 -31.77 51.80
CA SER A 54 25.24 -31.83 51.27
C SER A 54 25.34 -31.54 49.78
N ARG A 55 24.45 -32.10 48.97
CA ARG A 55 24.41 -31.83 47.53
C ARG A 55 24.13 -30.35 47.25
N HIS A 56 23.17 -29.76 47.96
CA HIS A 56 22.78 -28.37 47.77
C HIS A 56 23.85 -27.39 48.28
N PHE A 57 24.47 -27.64 49.43
CA PHE A 57 25.60 -26.85 49.92
C PHE A 57 26.79 -26.88 48.97
N THR A 58 27.19 -28.06 48.50
CA THR A 58 28.30 -28.20 47.53
C THR A 58 28.04 -27.36 46.27
N LYS A 59 26.80 -27.44 45.75
CA LYS A 59 26.37 -26.66 44.58
C LYS A 59 26.38 -25.14 44.85
N LEU A 60 25.88 -24.69 46.01
CA LEU A 60 25.80 -23.27 46.35
C LEU A 60 27.19 -22.68 46.63
N ILE A 61 28.10 -23.45 47.25
CA ILE A 61 29.50 -23.06 47.45
C ILE A 61 30.21 -22.95 46.11
N PHE A 62 30.09 -23.95 45.23
CA PHE A 62 30.70 -23.92 43.90
C PHE A 62 30.25 -22.70 43.08
N LYS A 63 28.99 -22.29 43.20
CA LYS A 63 28.46 -21.10 42.51
C LYS A 63 28.87 -19.77 43.16
N GLY A 64 29.54 -19.83 44.32
CA GLY A 64 29.95 -18.68 45.11
C GLY A 64 28.79 -17.95 45.79
N PHE A 65 27.66 -18.64 46.03
CA PHE A 65 26.49 -18.04 46.70
C PHE A 65 26.58 -18.12 48.22
N ILE A 66 27.24 -19.14 48.73
CA ILE A 66 27.51 -19.29 50.16
C ILE A 66 28.99 -19.65 50.34
N GLU A 67 29.55 -19.31 51.48
CA GLU A 67 30.93 -19.67 51.81
C GLU A 67 31.03 -20.22 53.23
N LYS A 68 31.98 -21.14 53.42
CA LYS A 68 32.32 -21.70 54.71
C LYS A 68 33.45 -20.87 55.30
N PHE A 69 33.16 -20.08 56.33
CA PHE A 69 34.15 -19.16 56.92
C PHE A 69 34.79 -19.72 58.20
N ALA A 70 34.18 -20.72 58.84
CA ALA A 70 34.76 -21.46 59.95
C ALA A 70 34.33 -22.94 59.93
N ARG A 71 34.89 -23.77 60.81
CA ARG A 71 34.61 -25.21 60.84
C ARG A 71 33.13 -25.46 61.19
N GLY A 72 32.35 -25.77 60.15
CA GLY A 72 30.92 -26.11 60.28
C GLY A 72 29.98 -24.90 60.17
N GLN A 73 30.52 -23.68 60.01
CA GLN A 73 29.75 -22.44 59.93
C GLN A 73 29.81 -21.83 58.54
N TYR A 74 28.64 -21.41 58.07
CA TYR A 74 28.43 -20.89 56.72
C TYR A 74 27.78 -19.52 56.77
N ARG A 75 28.09 -18.69 55.77
CA ARG A 75 27.46 -17.38 55.57
C ARG A 75 27.13 -17.16 54.10
N ILE A 76 26.14 -16.31 53.85
CA ILE A 76 25.76 -15.93 52.49
C ILE A 76 26.74 -14.89 51.93
N THR A 77 27.10 -15.02 50.65
CA THR A 77 27.90 -13.99 49.96
C THR A 77 26.99 -12.89 49.39
N PRO A 78 27.51 -11.72 48.98
CA PRO A 78 26.71 -10.70 48.28
C PRO A 78 26.01 -11.27 47.02
N LYS A 79 26.69 -12.16 46.30
CA LYS A 79 26.13 -12.87 45.13
C LYS A 79 25.01 -13.82 45.54
N GLY A 80 25.15 -14.49 46.69
CA GLY A 80 24.09 -15.27 47.31
C GLY A 80 22.89 -14.44 47.73
N LYS A 81 23.09 -13.26 48.33
CA LYS A 81 21.99 -12.34 48.70
C LYS A 81 21.18 -11.90 47.48
N LYS A 82 21.85 -11.61 46.35
CA LYS A 82 21.15 -11.33 45.09
C LYS A 82 20.32 -12.55 44.65
N LYS A 83 20.90 -13.75 44.68
CA LYS A 83 20.19 -14.98 44.31
C LYS A 83 19.01 -15.30 45.24
N PHE A 84 19.16 -15.02 46.53
CA PHE A 84 18.09 -15.11 47.52
C PHE A 84 16.94 -14.17 47.19
N ASN A 85 17.24 -12.90 46.91
CA ASN A 85 16.23 -11.92 46.52
C ASN A 85 15.49 -12.35 45.24
N ASP A 86 16.20 -12.89 44.25
CA ASP A 86 15.59 -13.45 43.05
C ASP A 86 14.63 -14.61 43.39
N LEU A 87 15.06 -15.56 44.23
CA LEU A 87 14.24 -16.70 44.64
C LEU A 87 13.01 -16.28 45.47
N SER A 88 13.17 -15.28 46.33
CA SER A 88 12.08 -14.72 47.14
C SER A 88 11.07 -13.91 46.33
N GLN A 89 11.46 -13.40 45.16
CA GLN A 89 10.54 -12.75 44.22
C GLN A 89 9.83 -13.75 43.28
N ILE A 90 10.42 -14.93 43.06
CA ILE A 90 9.85 -15.97 42.18
C ILE A 90 8.52 -16.53 42.73
N GLY A 91 8.28 -16.48 44.05
CA GLY A 91 7.02 -16.86 44.68
C GLY A 91 5.91 -15.79 44.67
N LYS A 92 6.18 -14.56 44.17
CA LYS A 92 5.21 -13.44 44.24
C LYS A 92 4.83 -12.81 42.89
N LYS A 93 5.15 -13.46 41.76
CA LYS A 93 4.60 -13.07 40.45
C LYS A 93 4.25 -14.30 39.62
N GLU A 94 3.02 -14.79 39.75
CA GLU A 94 2.40 -15.51 38.64
C GLU A 94 2.47 -14.58 37.42
N ARG A 95 3.10 -15.05 36.35
CA ARG A 95 3.17 -14.31 35.11
C ARG A 95 1.75 -14.26 34.55
N LYS A 96 1.04 -13.14 34.75
CA LYS A 96 -0.30 -12.94 34.21
C LYS A 96 -0.20 -12.85 32.70
N LEU A 97 -0.40 -13.98 32.03
CA LEU A 97 -0.43 -14.07 30.59
C LEU A 97 -1.79 -13.61 30.09
N SER A 98 -1.79 -12.76 29.08
CA SER A 98 -2.96 -12.49 28.27
C SER A 98 -3.17 -13.70 27.36
N TYR A 99 -4.43 -14.08 27.10
CA TYR A 99 -4.78 -15.20 26.22
C TYR A 99 -5.70 -14.77 25.08
N PRO A 100 -5.68 -15.46 23.92
CA PRO A 100 -6.48 -15.07 22.79
C PRO A 100 -7.98 -15.05 23.14
N PRO A 101 -8.73 -14.08 22.61
CA PRO A 101 -10.18 -14.01 22.81
C PRO A 101 -10.87 -15.26 22.25
N LYS A 102 -12.05 -15.59 22.81
CA LYS A 102 -12.81 -16.79 22.43
C LYS A 102 -13.10 -16.88 20.92
N ILE A 103 -13.21 -15.75 20.21
CA ILE A 103 -13.46 -15.72 18.76
C ILE A 103 -12.27 -16.34 17.98
N ILE A 104 -11.04 -16.06 18.40
CA ILE A 104 -9.82 -16.66 17.83
C ILE A 104 -9.76 -18.14 18.19
N LEU A 105 -10.08 -18.50 19.44
CA LEU A 105 -10.06 -19.89 19.91
C LEU A 105 -11.16 -20.77 19.28
N LYS A 106 -12.30 -20.20 18.87
CA LYS A 106 -13.43 -20.92 18.28
C LYS A 106 -13.38 -21.04 16.76
N SER A 107 -12.51 -20.29 16.08
CA SER A 107 -12.38 -20.24 14.62
C SER A 107 -11.74 -21.47 13.95
N GLY A 108 -11.76 -22.63 14.63
CA GLY A 108 -11.05 -23.85 14.23
C GLY A 108 -9.67 -23.99 14.88
N ARG A 109 -8.99 -25.13 14.66
CA ARG A 109 -7.66 -25.47 15.23
C ARG A 109 -6.51 -24.70 14.54
N ASN A 110 -6.64 -23.39 14.38
CA ASN A 110 -5.61 -22.55 13.78
C ASN A 110 -4.55 -22.14 14.82
N TYR A 111 -3.74 -23.12 15.22
CA TYR A 111 -2.73 -22.94 16.25
C TYR A 111 -1.68 -21.88 15.93
N SER A 112 -1.43 -21.61 14.64
CA SER A 112 -0.52 -20.53 14.23
C SER A 112 -1.03 -19.16 14.68
N HIS A 113 -2.33 -18.89 14.55
CA HIS A 113 -2.94 -17.63 15.01
C HIS A 113 -2.93 -17.52 16.54
N TRP A 114 -3.16 -18.63 17.24
CA TRP A 114 -3.12 -18.66 18.71
C TRP A 114 -1.71 -18.37 19.22
N ILE A 115 -0.71 -18.99 18.60
CA ILE A 115 0.69 -18.79 18.95
C ILE A 115 1.11 -17.36 18.65
N LEU A 116 0.76 -16.82 17.48
CA LEU A 116 1.11 -15.46 17.05
C LEU A 116 0.49 -14.41 17.98
N TRP A 117 -0.78 -14.59 18.35
CA TRP A 117 -1.45 -13.74 19.33
C TRP A 117 -0.75 -13.78 20.69
N MET A 118 -0.40 -14.97 21.16
CA MET A 118 0.26 -15.15 22.46
C MET A 118 1.63 -14.46 22.50
N VAL A 119 2.49 -14.68 21.49
CA VAL A 119 3.83 -14.09 21.49
C VAL A 119 3.81 -12.58 21.28
N TYR A 120 2.78 -12.05 20.60
CA TYR A 120 2.57 -10.62 20.42
C TYR A 120 2.18 -9.94 21.74
N ASN A 121 1.16 -10.47 22.43
CA ASN A 121 0.55 -9.82 23.59
C ASN A 121 1.30 -10.04 24.91
N ASN A 122 2.32 -10.91 24.96
CA ASN A 122 2.97 -11.33 26.21
C ASN A 122 4.47 -11.03 26.31
N ASN A 123 5.03 -10.16 25.45
CA ASN A 123 6.47 -9.86 25.28
C ASN A 123 7.34 -11.07 24.85
N TYR A 124 7.08 -12.25 25.42
CA TYR A 124 7.68 -13.53 25.06
C TYR A 124 6.78 -14.68 25.55
N CYS A 125 6.85 -15.88 25.00
CA CYS A 125 6.16 -17.05 25.55
C CYS A 125 7.14 -18.18 25.79
N LYS A 126 6.92 -18.99 26.83
CA LYS A 126 7.59 -20.26 27.03
C LYS A 126 6.76 -21.38 26.42
N ARG A 127 7.38 -22.53 26.18
CA ARG A 127 6.68 -23.68 25.63
C ARG A 127 5.52 -24.17 26.53
N SER A 128 5.67 -24.08 27.85
CA SER A 128 4.62 -24.38 28.84
C SER A 128 3.36 -23.53 28.65
N ASP A 129 3.53 -22.27 28.25
CA ASP A 129 2.46 -21.26 28.16
C ASP A 129 1.39 -21.60 27.10
N PHE A 130 1.64 -22.61 26.25
CA PHE A 130 0.73 -23.06 25.20
C PHE A 130 0.07 -24.42 25.46
N LEU A 131 0.61 -25.19 26.41
CA LEU A 131 0.23 -26.59 26.65
C LEU A 131 -0.88 -26.72 27.69
N GLU A 132 -1.06 -25.69 28.51
CA GLU A 132 -2.04 -25.63 29.60
C GLU A 132 -3.31 -24.87 29.15
N GLU A 133 -4.39 -24.98 29.92
CA GLU A 133 -5.60 -24.19 29.69
C GLU A 133 -5.30 -22.68 29.79
N PRO A 134 -5.90 -21.84 28.93
CA PRO A 134 -7.04 -22.11 28.05
C PRO A 134 -6.69 -22.58 26.62
N LEU A 135 -5.41 -22.77 26.27
CA LEU A 135 -4.99 -23.09 24.90
C LEU A 135 -4.89 -24.59 24.63
N SER A 136 -4.33 -25.36 25.57
CA SER A 136 -4.22 -26.83 25.52
C SER A 136 -3.75 -27.36 24.16
N ILE A 137 -2.76 -26.71 23.53
CA ILE A 137 -2.21 -27.14 22.23
C ILE A 137 -1.39 -28.42 22.47
N ASN A 138 -1.66 -29.49 21.72
CA ASN A 138 -0.85 -30.70 21.87
C ASN A 138 0.61 -30.47 21.40
N GLN A 139 1.55 -31.24 21.95
CA GLN A 139 2.99 -31.07 21.70
C GLN A 139 3.38 -31.13 20.22
N SER A 140 2.74 -32.00 19.44
CA SER A 140 3.05 -32.21 18.02
C SER A 140 2.60 -31.00 17.18
N SER A 141 1.36 -30.56 17.38
CA SER A 141 0.79 -29.37 16.75
C SER A 141 1.56 -28.11 17.13
N LEU A 142 1.93 -27.96 18.40
CA LEU A 142 2.72 -26.83 18.88
C LEU A 142 4.09 -26.77 18.19
N SER A 143 4.80 -27.90 18.12
CA SER A 143 6.09 -28.00 17.42
C SER A 143 5.97 -27.65 15.94
N LYS A 144 4.98 -28.21 15.24
CA LYS A 144 4.78 -27.96 13.81
C LYS A 144 4.52 -26.48 13.52
N ASN A 145 3.61 -25.86 14.27
CA ASN A 145 3.24 -24.46 14.05
C ASN A 145 4.34 -23.48 14.48
N LEU A 146 5.04 -23.73 15.59
CA LEU A 146 6.19 -22.91 15.96
C LEU A 146 7.31 -23.00 14.91
N SER A 147 7.59 -24.19 14.38
CA SER A 147 8.61 -24.36 13.35
C SER A 147 8.24 -23.59 12.08
N LEU A 148 6.98 -23.66 11.66
CA LEU A 148 6.47 -22.90 10.51
C LEU A 148 6.56 -21.39 10.72
N LEU A 149 6.18 -20.89 11.89
CA LEU A 149 6.24 -19.46 12.22
C LEU A 149 7.69 -18.96 12.32
N ILE A 150 8.62 -19.82 12.76
CA ILE A 150 10.05 -19.52 12.80
C ILE A 150 10.65 -19.52 11.38
N GLU A 151 10.30 -20.50 10.55
CA GLU A 151 10.74 -20.59 9.15
C GLU A 151 10.26 -19.39 8.32
N ARG A 152 9.02 -18.95 8.53
CA ARG A 152 8.47 -17.73 7.93
C ARG A 152 9.04 -16.44 8.54
N GLY A 153 9.89 -16.55 9.55
CA GLY A 153 10.53 -15.41 10.21
C GLY A 153 9.57 -14.55 11.04
N PHE A 154 8.39 -15.05 11.41
CA PHE A 154 7.40 -14.34 12.21
C PHE A 154 7.65 -14.44 13.72
N VAL A 155 8.29 -15.53 14.15
CA VAL A 155 8.66 -15.76 15.54
C VAL A 155 10.12 -16.18 15.60
N ILE A 156 10.86 -15.75 16.60
CA ILE A 156 12.21 -16.23 16.89
C ILE A 156 12.25 -16.93 18.24
N LYS A 157 13.22 -17.83 18.41
CA LYS A 157 13.44 -18.56 19.66
C LYS A 157 14.78 -18.18 20.27
N GLU A 158 14.75 -17.54 21.43
CA GLU A 158 15.94 -17.10 22.17
C GLU A 158 15.84 -17.57 23.63
N ASP A 159 16.86 -18.25 24.15
CA ASP A 159 16.92 -18.74 25.55
C ASP A 159 15.68 -19.52 26.01
N GLY A 160 15.09 -20.34 25.11
CA GLY A 160 13.89 -21.12 25.39
C GLY A 160 12.59 -20.31 25.43
N LYS A 161 12.63 -19.04 25.03
CA LYS A 161 11.49 -18.13 24.86
C LYS A 161 11.20 -17.89 23.39
N TYR A 162 9.92 -17.73 23.06
CA TYR A 162 9.45 -17.38 21.73
C TYR A 162 9.04 -15.91 21.72
N VAL A 163 9.58 -15.13 20.79
CA VAL A 163 9.38 -13.69 20.68
C VAL A 163 8.91 -13.37 19.27
N ILE A 164 7.95 -12.46 19.13
CA ILE A 164 7.46 -12.05 17.82
C ILE A 164 8.46 -11.11 17.12
N THR A 165 8.64 -11.29 15.82
CA THR A 165 9.48 -10.41 14.99
C THR A 165 8.65 -9.27 14.39
N ARG A 166 9.29 -8.29 13.75
CA ARG A 166 8.58 -7.21 13.03
C ARG A 166 7.66 -7.75 11.94
N ALA A 167 8.11 -8.75 11.17
CA ALA A 167 7.28 -9.42 10.17
C ALA A 167 6.09 -10.15 10.81
N GLY A 168 6.31 -10.78 11.97
CA GLY A 168 5.24 -11.38 12.76
C GLY A 168 4.21 -10.37 13.27
N LYS A 169 4.62 -9.15 13.65
CA LYS A 169 3.68 -8.08 14.05
C LYS A 169 2.77 -7.66 12.89
N SER A 170 3.34 -7.51 11.69
CA SER A 170 2.54 -7.21 10.49
C SER A 170 1.57 -8.33 10.14
N GLU A 171 2.02 -9.58 10.24
CA GLU A 171 1.15 -10.75 10.05
C GLU A 171 0.08 -10.86 11.14
N TYR A 172 0.41 -10.49 12.37
CA TYR A 172 -0.56 -10.42 13.47
C TYR A 172 -1.65 -9.38 13.19
N SER A 173 -1.30 -8.18 12.71
CA SER A 173 -2.30 -7.17 12.32
C SER A 173 -3.20 -7.65 11.18
N ARG A 174 -2.64 -8.34 10.17
CA ARG A 174 -3.42 -8.95 9.09
C ARG A 174 -4.31 -10.08 9.60
N MET A 175 -3.79 -10.92 10.49
CA MET A 175 -4.55 -11.97 11.16
C MET A 175 -5.75 -11.39 11.91
N LEU A 176 -5.59 -10.26 12.62
CA LEU A 176 -6.69 -9.62 13.33
C LEU A 176 -7.80 -9.13 12.39
N GLN A 177 -7.50 -8.73 11.15
CA GLN A 177 -8.55 -8.36 10.17
C GLN A 177 -9.47 -9.54 9.82
N ASN A 178 -8.99 -10.78 9.99
CA ASN A 178 -9.79 -11.99 9.74
C ASN A 178 -10.72 -12.33 10.92
N TYR A 179 -10.53 -11.68 12.06
CA TYR A 179 -11.31 -11.89 13.28
C TYR A 179 -11.87 -10.55 13.70
N ASP A 180 -13.13 -10.29 13.39
CA ASP A 180 -13.85 -9.05 13.72
C ASP A 180 -13.75 -8.72 15.23
N LEU A 181 -12.65 -8.08 15.65
CA LEU A 181 -12.17 -7.99 17.03
C LEU A 181 -12.19 -6.54 17.52
N ASP A 182 -12.54 -6.41 18.80
CA ASP A 182 -13.04 -5.19 19.42
C ASP A 182 -11.99 -4.06 19.48
N ARG A 183 -12.45 -2.85 19.19
CA ARG A 183 -11.68 -1.60 18.96
C ARG A 183 -10.71 -1.23 20.08
N GLN A 184 -10.90 -1.77 21.29
CA GLN A 184 -10.25 -1.33 22.53
C GLN A 184 -8.82 -1.84 22.71
N THR A 185 -8.50 -3.06 22.27
CA THR A 185 -7.12 -3.60 22.39
C THR A 185 -6.15 -2.91 21.42
N ILE A 186 -6.63 -2.52 20.23
CA ILE A 186 -5.87 -1.71 19.26
C ILE A 186 -5.56 -0.32 19.86
N LEU A 187 -6.53 0.28 20.57
CA LEU A 187 -6.36 1.59 21.21
C LEU A 187 -5.33 1.56 22.36
N GLU A 188 -5.25 0.47 23.13
CA GLU A 188 -4.30 0.35 24.25
C GLU A 188 -2.84 0.23 23.79
N GLU A 189 -2.58 -0.45 22.67
CA GLU A 189 -1.23 -0.58 22.11
C GLU A 189 -0.77 0.68 21.39
N GLU A 190 -1.64 1.28 20.59
CA GLU A 190 -1.36 2.58 19.97
C GLU A 190 -1.16 3.67 21.05
N GLY A 191 -1.90 3.60 22.16
CA GLY A 191 -1.74 4.51 23.31
C GLY A 191 -0.31 4.52 23.88
N LYS A 192 0.29 3.34 24.12
CA LYS A 192 1.67 3.24 24.64
C LYS A 192 2.72 3.77 23.66
N ARG A 193 2.53 3.49 22.37
CA ARG A 193 3.41 4.01 21.31
C ARG A 193 3.35 5.53 21.23
N ILE A 194 2.15 6.10 21.31
CA ILE A 194 1.93 7.55 21.31
C ILE A 194 2.62 8.19 22.53
N GLU A 195 2.52 7.57 23.71
CA GLU A 195 3.17 8.06 24.93
C GLU A 195 4.69 8.13 24.81
N GLU A 196 5.35 7.09 24.27
CA GLU A 196 6.80 7.08 24.05
C GLU A 196 7.25 8.16 23.07
N ILE A 197 6.56 8.30 21.93
CA ILE A 197 6.83 9.34 20.92
C ILE A 197 6.64 10.73 21.54
N THR A 198 5.60 10.92 22.34
CA THR A 198 5.30 12.19 22.99
C THR A 198 6.43 12.60 23.93
N ASN A 199 6.92 11.70 24.78
CA ASN A 199 8.02 11.98 25.70
C ASN A 199 9.32 12.40 24.98
N LYS A 200 9.70 11.67 23.92
CA LYS A 200 10.88 12.02 23.10
C LYS A 200 10.70 13.39 22.43
N THR A 201 9.49 13.69 21.97
CA THR A 201 9.18 14.93 21.25
C THR A 201 9.22 16.14 22.17
N ILE A 202 8.69 16.01 23.40
CA ILE A 202 8.77 17.07 24.43
C ILE A 202 10.24 17.42 24.71
N GLN A 203 11.09 16.41 24.95
CA GLN A 203 12.53 16.64 25.16
C GLN A 203 13.18 17.34 23.96
N PHE A 204 12.81 16.98 22.73
CA PHE A 204 13.31 17.65 21.53
C PHE A 204 12.88 19.12 21.46
N PHE A 205 11.61 19.43 21.76
CA PHE A 205 11.12 20.81 21.77
C PHE A 205 11.80 21.67 22.83
N GLU A 206 12.06 21.13 24.02
CA GLU A 206 12.81 21.80 25.08
C GLU A 206 14.25 22.09 24.65
N ASN A 207 14.95 21.09 24.11
CA ASN A 207 16.33 21.23 23.64
C ASN A 207 16.49 22.30 22.55
N TYR A 208 15.48 22.47 21.70
CA TYR A 208 15.51 23.41 20.57
C TYR A 208 14.64 24.66 20.77
N ASN A 209 14.09 24.85 21.97
CA ASN A 209 13.23 25.97 22.35
C ASN A 209 12.08 26.22 21.34
N ILE A 210 11.41 25.15 20.92
CA ILE A 210 10.26 25.21 20.02
C ILE A 210 9.00 25.44 20.85
N LYS A 211 8.46 26.66 20.80
CA LYS A 211 7.33 27.10 21.66
C LYS A 211 6.02 27.32 20.92
N ASP A 212 6.06 27.41 19.60
CA ASP A 212 4.88 27.65 18.78
C ASP A 212 4.00 26.40 18.74
N GLU A 213 2.79 26.50 19.29
CA GLU A 213 1.87 25.37 19.47
C GLU A 213 1.45 24.76 18.13
N ASP A 214 1.31 25.58 17.08
CA ASP A 214 0.94 25.10 15.75
C ASP A 214 2.08 24.30 15.11
N ILE A 215 3.33 24.76 15.26
CA ILE A 215 4.52 24.02 14.81
C ILE A 215 4.65 22.71 15.57
N GLN A 216 4.45 22.73 16.90
CA GLN A 216 4.49 21.52 17.73
C GLN A 216 3.41 20.52 17.30
N PHE A 217 2.18 20.98 17.09
CA PHE A 217 1.07 20.14 16.65
C PHE A 217 1.31 19.51 15.27
N ARG A 218 1.81 20.30 14.29
CA ARG A 218 2.18 19.79 12.97
C ARG A 218 3.31 18.77 13.06
N PHE A 219 4.34 19.05 13.86
CA PHE A 219 5.43 18.13 14.11
C PHE A 219 4.93 16.80 14.70
N LEU A 220 4.10 16.85 15.74
CA LEU A 220 3.53 15.67 16.37
C LEU A 220 2.66 14.85 15.40
N THR A 221 1.89 15.53 14.55
CA THR A 221 1.11 14.86 13.50
C THR A 221 2.02 14.16 12.49
N ASN A 222 3.11 14.81 12.10
CA ASN A 222 4.08 14.27 11.15
C ASN A 222 4.81 13.05 11.73
N ILE A 223 5.29 13.12 12.97
CA ILE A 223 6.06 12.02 13.58
C ILE A 223 5.22 10.77 13.85
N LEU A 224 3.93 10.93 14.18
CA LEU A 224 3.02 9.79 14.35
C LEU A 224 2.77 9.05 13.02
N LYS A 225 2.82 9.77 11.89
CA LYS A 225 2.63 9.22 10.55
C LYS A 225 3.93 8.71 9.94
N LEU A 226 5.05 9.40 10.19
CA LEU A 226 6.37 9.17 9.57
C LEU A 226 7.27 8.36 10.53
N ASP A 227 7.25 7.04 10.39
CA ASP A 227 8.07 6.15 11.22
C ASP A 227 9.58 6.30 10.91
N TYR A 228 10.37 6.63 11.93
CA TYR A 228 11.83 6.75 11.85
C TYR A 228 12.49 5.44 11.39
N GLU A 229 11.92 4.27 11.70
CA GLU A 229 12.50 2.97 11.33
C GLU A 229 12.62 2.77 9.81
N LYS A 230 11.86 3.53 8.99
CA LYS A 230 12.00 3.49 7.52
C LYS A 230 13.23 4.24 7.02
N VAL A 231 13.65 5.29 7.71
CA VAL A 231 14.81 6.09 7.33
C VAL A 231 16.06 5.71 8.08
N LYS A 232 15.96 4.96 9.18
CA LYS A 232 17.08 4.50 10.01
C LYS A 232 18.28 3.91 9.24
N PRO A 233 18.11 3.13 8.13
CA PRO A 233 19.26 2.66 7.35
C PRO A 233 20.06 3.79 6.68
N LEU A 234 19.40 4.92 6.38
CA LEU A 234 19.96 6.07 5.67
C LEU A 234 20.34 7.20 6.64
N LEU A 235 19.50 7.44 7.67
CA LEU A 235 19.65 8.39 8.76
C LEU A 235 19.91 7.64 10.06
N LYS A 236 21.18 7.49 10.44
CA LYS A 236 21.56 6.79 11.69
C LYS A 236 21.15 7.52 12.97
N ASP A 237 20.75 8.79 12.87
CA ASP A 237 20.42 9.65 14.00
C ASP A 237 18.95 10.09 13.92
N GLU A 238 18.15 9.68 14.92
CA GLU A 238 16.74 10.01 15.11
C GLU A 238 16.54 11.53 15.27
N GLU A 239 17.51 12.22 15.86
CA GLU A 239 17.44 13.68 16.05
C GLU A 239 17.55 14.43 14.71
N VAL A 240 18.34 13.93 13.76
CA VAL A 240 18.42 14.50 12.40
C VAL A 240 17.08 14.34 11.69
N PHE A 241 16.42 13.20 11.86
CA PHE A 241 15.07 12.99 11.36
C PHE A 241 14.07 13.99 11.96
N TYR A 242 14.13 14.22 13.28
CA TYR A 242 13.28 15.23 13.93
C TYR A 242 13.56 16.64 13.37
N LYS A 243 14.81 17.02 13.13
CA LYS A 243 15.14 18.30 12.50
C LYS A 243 14.54 18.45 11.09
N ILE A 244 14.53 17.38 10.31
CA ILE A 244 13.89 17.39 8.98
C ILE A 244 12.38 17.60 9.12
N LEU A 245 11.72 16.89 10.04
CA LEU A 245 10.29 17.09 10.29
C LEU A 245 9.97 18.49 10.81
N LEU A 246 10.84 19.04 11.66
CA LEU A 246 10.72 20.40 12.17
C LEU A 246 10.81 21.43 11.04
N PHE A 247 11.72 21.25 10.08
CA PHE A 247 11.80 22.13 8.91
C PHE A 247 10.48 22.18 8.13
N ILE A 248 9.90 21.00 7.84
CA ILE A 248 8.61 20.89 7.14
C ILE A 248 7.49 21.53 7.97
N SER A 249 7.48 21.34 9.29
CA SER A 249 6.47 21.91 10.19
C SER A 249 6.54 23.44 10.34
N ILE A 250 7.75 24.03 10.22
CA ILE A 250 7.95 25.48 10.24
C ILE A 250 7.55 26.08 8.89
N ASN A 251 8.04 25.51 7.79
CA ASN A 251 7.74 25.99 6.44
C ASN A 251 6.40 25.42 5.96
N HIS A 252 5.34 25.66 6.72
CA HIS A 252 3.96 25.30 6.37
C HIS A 252 3.20 26.52 5.83
N PRO A 253 2.28 26.39 4.85
CA PRO A 253 1.57 27.56 4.28
C PRO A 253 0.85 28.44 5.29
N GLU A 254 0.34 27.87 6.38
CA GLU A 254 -0.31 28.62 7.48
C GLU A 254 0.66 29.53 8.26
N GLN A 255 1.97 29.35 8.12
CA GLN A 255 2.99 30.19 8.76
C GLN A 255 3.40 31.38 7.90
N TYR A 256 2.93 31.47 6.64
CA TYR A 256 3.23 32.59 5.76
C TYR A 256 2.88 33.94 6.42
N PRO A 257 3.75 34.96 6.35
CA PRO A 257 4.98 35.04 5.54
C PRO A 257 6.24 34.50 6.22
N ASN A 258 6.15 33.93 7.43
CA ASN A 258 7.31 33.39 8.13
C ASN A 258 7.88 32.19 7.36
N PHE A 259 9.15 32.31 6.97
CA PHE A 259 9.89 31.29 6.23
C PHE A 259 11.31 31.18 6.77
N ILE A 260 11.82 29.96 6.85
CA ILE A 260 13.24 29.71 7.13
C ILE A 260 13.88 28.98 5.95
N SER A 261 14.87 29.61 5.33
CA SER A 261 15.60 28.99 4.23
C SER A 261 16.39 27.76 4.70
N PRO A 262 16.66 26.77 3.81
CA PRO A 262 17.50 25.63 4.16
C PRO A 262 18.86 26.03 4.73
N GLU A 263 19.48 27.11 4.24
CA GLU A 263 20.75 27.64 4.76
C GLU A 263 20.62 28.12 6.20
N ASN A 264 19.60 28.93 6.49
CA ASN A 264 19.39 29.51 7.81
C ASN A 264 18.98 28.43 8.82
N PHE A 265 18.14 27.48 8.40
CA PHE A 265 17.77 26.33 9.23
C PHE A 265 18.98 25.45 9.54
N SER A 266 19.79 25.14 8.52
CA SER A 266 21.01 24.34 8.65
C SER A 266 21.98 24.94 9.66
N LYS A 267 22.18 26.26 9.61
CA LYS A 267 23.01 26.99 10.59
C LYS A 267 22.41 26.95 12.00
N LYS A 268 21.11 27.21 12.12
CA LYS A 268 20.41 27.30 13.42
C LYS A 268 20.35 25.96 14.15
N TYR A 269 20.04 24.88 13.44
CA TYR A 269 19.81 23.54 14.02
C TYR A 269 20.99 22.57 13.82
N LYS A 270 22.11 23.07 13.29
CA LYS A 270 23.36 22.33 13.07
C LYS A 270 23.14 21.03 12.29
N ILE A 271 22.37 21.10 11.21
CA ILE A 271 22.16 20.01 10.25
C ILE A 271 22.89 20.37 8.94
N LYS A 272 23.47 19.37 8.25
CA LYS A 272 24.08 19.60 6.94
C LYS A 272 22.98 19.94 5.92
N LYS A 273 23.12 21.05 5.20
CA LYS A 273 22.15 21.47 4.17
C LYS A 273 21.87 20.37 3.14
N ILE A 274 22.92 19.71 2.63
CA ILE A 274 22.79 18.61 1.66
C ILE A 274 21.93 17.47 2.22
N THR A 275 22.09 17.14 3.51
CA THR A 275 21.27 16.14 4.18
C THR A 275 19.83 16.60 4.31
N LEU A 276 19.62 17.85 4.73
CA LEU A 276 18.30 18.44 4.86
C LEU A 276 17.55 18.43 3.51
N ASP A 277 18.16 18.97 2.45
CA ASP A 277 17.57 19.04 1.11
C ASP A 277 17.23 17.66 0.57
N TYR A 278 18.18 16.72 0.62
CA TYR A 278 17.98 15.34 0.15
C TYR A 278 16.76 14.68 0.80
N TYR A 279 16.65 14.73 2.14
CA TYR A 279 15.54 14.07 2.82
C TYR A 279 14.22 14.81 2.67
N ILE A 280 14.23 16.13 2.55
CA ILE A 280 13.01 16.88 2.22
C ILE A 280 12.50 16.43 0.86
N ASP A 281 13.36 16.32 -0.16
CA ASP A 281 12.95 15.85 -1.48
C ASP A 281 12.43 14.41 -1.43
N GLU A 282 13.15 13.50 -0.78
CA GLU A 282 12.72 12.10 -0.67
C GLU A 282 11.41 11.90 0.13
N ILE A 283 11.17 12.71 1.17
CA ILE A 283 9.93 12.69 1.95
C ILE A 283 8.79 13.37 1.17
N SER A 284 9.05 14.50 0.53
CA SER A 284 8.02 15.26 -0.19
C SER A 284 7.54 14.55 -1.45
N GLU A 285 8.43 13.86 -2.17
CA GLU A 285 8.10 13.05 -3.34
C GLU A 285 7.46 11.70 -2.99
N GLY A 286 7.35 11.36 -1.70
CA GLY A 286 6.73 10.11 -1.24
C GLY A 286 7.55 8.85 -1.59
N LYS A 287 8.87 8.99 -1.78
CA LYS A 287 9.76 7.85 -2.08
C LYS A 287 10.00 6.96 -0.86
N ILE A 288 10.08 7.58 0.32
CA ILE A 288 10.31 6.89 1.60
C ILE A 288 8.98 6.46 2.25
N TYR A 289 7.97 7.31 2.14
CA TYR A 289 6.68 7.15 2.83
C TYR A 289 5.52 7.16 1.83
N PRO A 290 4.46 6.39 2.06
CA PRO A 290 3.36 6.22 1.09
C PRO A 290 2.46 7.45 0.92
N PHE A 291 2.79 8.57 1.57
CA PHE A 291 2.07 9.83 1.50
C PHE A 291 3.05 10.95 1.16
N LYS A 292 2.58 11.94 0.39
CA LYS A 292 3.41 13.00 -0.21
C LYS A 292 3.22 14.33 0.51
N PHE A 293 4.18 15.24 0.36
CA PHE A 293 4.00 16.64 0.72
C PHE A 293 3.89 17.47 -0.54
N PHE A 294 2.84 18.28 -0.62
CA PHE A 294 2.68 19.26 -1.68
C PHE A 294 3.57 20.46 -1.39
N LYS A 295 4.23 20.97 -2.43
CA LYS A 295 5.13 22.12 -2.36
C LYS A 295 4.39 23.36 -2.90
N LEU A 296 4.50 24.49 -2.20
CA LEU A 296 4.06 25.80 -2.67
C LEU A 296 5.21 26.79 -2.59
N THR A 297 5.46 27.51 -3.67
CA THR A 297 6.49 28.54 -3.76
C THR A 297 5.86 29.90 -3.48
N GLY A 298 6.33 30.58 -2.44
CA GLY A 298 5.95 31.97 -2.16
C GLY A 298 6.65 32.96 -3.11
N PRO A 299 6.24 34.24 -3.15
CA PRO A 299 6.79 35.24 -4.07
C PRO A 299 8.30 35.47 -3.95
N SER A 300 8.86 35.23 -2.76
CA SER A 300 10.30 35.34 -2.46
C SER A 300 11.11 34.09 -2.84
N GLY A 301 10.47 33.08 -3.45
CA GLY A 301 11.09 31.79 -3.79
C GLY A 301 11.14 30.79 -2.63
N GLY A 302 10.60 31.14 -1.45
CA GLY A 302 10.51 30.22 -0.31
C GLY A 302 9.53 29.08 -0.57
N VAL A 303 9.93 27.84 -0.27
CA VAL A 303 9.10 26.64 -0.47
C VAL A 303 8.42 26.23 0.84
N TYR A 304 7.10 26.09 0.78
CA TYR A 304 6.23 25.67 1.87
C TYR A 304 5.64 24.30 1.58
N TYR A 305 5.39 23.52 2.62
CA TYR A 305 5.01 22.11 2.52
C TYR A 305 3.71 21.85 3.28
N PHE A 306 2.77 21.13 2.67
CA PHE A 306 1.59 20.62 3.37
C PHE A 306 1.33 19.17 2.99
N GLN A 307 0.88 18.39 3.98
CA GLN A 307 0.80 16.93 3.87
C GLN A 307 -0.46 16.48 3.11
N SER A 308 -0.36 15.45 2.26
CA SER A 308 -1.52 14.72 1.73
C SER A 308 -2.31 14.04 2.86
N ASP A 309 -3.64 14.05 2.79
CA ASP A 309 -4.54 13.62 3.86
C ASP A 309 -4.42 14.46 5.16
N GLY A 310 -3.79 15.64 5.07
CA GLY A 310 -3.74 16.66 6.12
C GLY A 310 -5.05 17.47 6.21
N LYS A 311 -5.19 18.32 7.24
CA LYS A 311 -6.35 19.23 7.34
C LYS A 311 -6.45 20.15 6.12
N LEU A 312 -5.34 20.80 5.79
CA LEU A 312 -5.28 21.77 4.69
C LEU A 312 -5.59 21.13 3.34
N GLU A 313 -5.02 19.94 3.06
CA GLU A 313 -5.30 19.21 1.82
C GLU A 313 -6.74 18.69 1.76
N ARG A 314 -7.33 18.21 2.85
CA ARG A 314 -8.75 17.80 2.85
C ARG A 314 -9.69 18.95 2.54
N MET A 315 -9.42 20.14 3.08
CA MET A 315 -10.23 21.32 2.74
C MET A 315 -10.01 21.74 1.28
N PHE A 316 -8.75 21.72 0.82
CA PHE A 316 -8.41 21.97 -0.58
C PHE A 316 -9.10 20.96 -1.53
N GLN A 317 -9.15 19.68 -1.15
CA GLN A 317 -9.89 18.62 -1.82
C GLN A 317 -11.36 19.00 -1.93
N VAL A 318 -12.04 19.24 -0.81
CA VAL A 318 -13.49 19.53 -0.80
C VAL A 318 -13.85 20.70 -1.71
N ILE A 319 -13.10 21.80 -1.68
CA ILE A 319 -13.36 22.95 -2.56
C ILE A 319 -13.15 22.54 -4.03
N THR A 320 -12.04 21.89 -4.33
CA THR A 320 -11.72 21.42 -5.68
C THR A 320 -12.79 20.47 -6.23
N GLU A 321 -13.20 19.47 -5.45
CA GLU A 321 -14.25 18.50 -5.82
C GLU A 321 -15.59 19.19 -6.06
N ASN A 322 -15.98 20.15 -5.21
CA ASN A 322 -17.23 20.88 -5.37
C ASN A 322 -17.31 21.63 -6.70
N TYR A 323 -16.27 22.37 -7.07
CA TYR A 323 -16.23 23.10 -8.35
C TYR A 323 -16.15 22.18 -9.56
N ILE A 324 -15.41 21.07 -9.44
CA ILE A 324 -15.31 20.06 -10.49
C ILE A 324 -16.66 19.38 -10.71
N ASN A 325 -17.36 19.01 -9.64
CA ASN A 325 -18.69 18.44 -9.73
C ASN A 325 -19.64 19.47 -10.35
N LYS A 326 -19.64 20.71 -9.85
CA LYS A 326 -20.45 21.80 -10.42
C LYS A 326 -20.18 22.00 -11.92
N PHE A 327 -18.92 22.09 -12.33
CA PHE A 327 -18.52 22.21 -13.73
C PHE A 327 -19.05 21.07 -14.59
N THR A 328 -18.87 19.83 -14.14
CA THR A 328 -19.26 18.66 -14.92
C THR A 328 -20.77 18.48 -14.99
N TYR A 329 -21.50 18.76 -13.90
CA TYR A 329 -22.96 18.79 -13.92
C TYR A 329 -23.49 19.88 -14.84
N LEU A 330 -22.96 21.11 -14.75
CA LEU A 330 -23.43 22.22 -15.57
C LEU A 330 -23.13 21.98 -17.05
N ASN A 331 -21.93 21.48 -17.39
CA ASN A 331 -21.61 21.10 -18.77
C ASN A 331 -22.49 19.95 -19.29
N LYS A 332 -22.91 19.00 -18.44
CA LYS A 332 -23.81 17.89 -18.85
C LYS A 332 -25.27 18.31 -18.98
N LEU A 333 -25.76 19.23 -18.14
CA LEU A 333 -27.16 19.66 -18.13
C LEU A 333 -27.47 20.78 -19.13
N PHE A 334 -26.49 21.65 -19.41
CA PHE A 334 -26.68 22.84 -20.25
C PHE A 334 -26.01 22.73 -21.62
N SER A 335 -25.34 21.61 -21.95
CA SER A 335 -24.89 21.35 -23.32
C SER A 335 -26.09 21.04 -24.22
N LYS A 336 -26.72 22.09 -24.76
CA LYS A 336 -27.59 21.92 -25.93
C LYS A 336 -26.73 21.58 -27.16
N PRO A 337 -27.24 20.80 -28.12
CA PRO A 337 -26.47 20.36 -29.29
C PRO A 337 -25.99 21.50 -30.19
N ASP A 338 -26.65 22.67 -30.16
CA ASP A 338 -26.48 23.76 -31.13
C ASP A 338 -25.95 25.08 -30.55
N ASP A 339 -25.57 25.14 -29.27
CA ASP A 339 -25.13 26.40 -28.65
C ASP A 339 -23.64 26.36 -28.31
N ASP A 340 -22.81 26.92 -29.20
CA ASP A 340 -21.35 27.00 -29.02
C ASP A 340 -20.92 28.06 -27.98
N LEU A 341 -21.88 28.67 -27.26
CA LEU A 341 -21.64 29.85 -26.43
C LEU A 341 -21.74 29.64 -24.90
N THR A 342 -21.98 28.43 -24.41
CA THR A 342 -21.97 28.16 -22.94
C THR A 342 -21.28 26.86 -22.53
N LYS A 343 -20.19 26.48 -23.20
CA LYS A 343 -19.23 25.54 -22.60
C LYS A 343 -18.52 26.26 -21.45
N TYR A 344 -18.68 25.81 -20.21
CA TYR A 344 -17.85 26.33 -19.13
C TYR A 344 -16.38 26.06 -19.51
N ASP A 345 -15.56 27.10 -19.49
CA ASP A 345 -14.12 27.02 -19.78
C ASP A 345 -13.38 26.43 -18.58
N SER A 346 -12.51 25.46 -18.82
CA SER A 346 -11.62 24.86 -17.80
C SER A 346 -10.80 25.92 -17.06
N ASN A 347 -10.37 26.99 -17.75
CA ASN A 347 -9.62 28.08 -17.11
C ASN A 347 -10.51 28.92 -16.19
N SER A 348 -11.79 29.10 -16.52
CA SER A 348 -12.75 29.77 -15.64
C SER A 348 -12.94 29.02 -14.32
N ILE A 349 -13.05 27.68 -14.38
CA ILE A 349 -13.17 26.85 -13.18
C ILE A 349 -11.89 26.85 -12.35
N ILE A 350 -10.73 26.73 -13.00
CA ILE A 350 -9.44 26.83 -12.30
C ILE A 350 -9.37 28.17 -11.57
N ASN A 351 -9.73 29.28 -12.21
CA ASN A 351 -9.72 30.60 -11.56
C ASN A 351 -10.73 30.69 -10.41
N GLN A 352 -11.93 30.14 -10.55
CA GLN A 352 -12.92 30.11 -9.46
C GLN A 352 -12.43 29.28 -8.26
N ILE A 353 -11.81 28.13 -8.51
CA ILE A 353 -11.18 27.31 -7.48
C ILE A 353 -10.07 28.09 -6.78
N LEU A 354 -9.16 28.72 -7.55
CA LEU A 354 -8.06 29.52 -7.01
C LEU A 354 -8.56 30.70 -6.18
N ASP A 355 -9.60 31.38 -6.64
CA ASP A 355 -10.20 32.51 -5.92
C ASP A 355 -10.78 32.05 -4.57
N GLU A 356 -11.56 30.97 -4.54
CA GLU A 356 -12.11 30.46 -3.27
C GLU A 356 -11.03 29.96 -2.31
N ILE A 357 -10.04 29.23 -2.82
CA ILE A 357 -8.93 28.72 -2.02
C ILE A 357 -8.08 29.86 -1.45
N CYS A 358 -7.81 30.91 -2.22
CA CYS A 358 -7.06 32.07 -1.74
C CYS A 358 -7.86 32.94 -0.76
N ILE A 359 -9.20 32.83 -0.74
CA ILE A 359 -10.05 33.51 0.24
C ILE A 359 -10.06 32.74 1.57
N PHE A 360 -10.19 31.42 1.52
CA PHE A 360 -10.51 30.62 2.72
C PHE A 360 -9.36 29.76 3.26
N LEU A 361 -8.35 29.42 2.45
CA LEU A 361 -7.35 28.40 2.83
C LEU A 361 -5.91 28.87 2.75
N PHE A 362 -5.52 29.56 1.68
CA PHE A 362 -4.14 29.96 1.45
C PHE A 362 -4.05 31.48 1.30
N ASN A 363 -2.91 32.05 1.67
CA ASN A 363 -2.64 33.44 1.37
C ASN A 363 -2.64 33.67 -0.16
N LYS A 364 -3.22 34.79 -0.61
CA LYS A 364 -3.27 35.20 -2.03
C LYS A 364 -1.91 35.21 -2.73
N ASP A 365 -0.84 35.39 -1.98
CA ASP A 365 0.53 35.40 -2.50
C ASP A 365 0.98 34.03 -3.05
N PHE A 366 0.26 32.96 -2.72
CA PHE A 366 0.46 31.61 -3.29
C PHE A 366 -0.33 31.36 -4.58
N LYS A 367 -1.11 32.32 -5.09
CA LYS A 367 -2.05 32.10 -6.21
C LYS A 367 -1.38 31.49 -7.45
N GLU A 368 -0.21 31.97 -7.84
CA GLU A 368 0.52 31.42 -8.99
C GLU A 368 1.03 30.00 -8.74
N SER A 369 1.62 29.74 -7.56
CA SER A 369 2.07 28.38 -7.23
C SER A 369 0.92 27.39 -7.09
N LEU A 370 -0.24 27.83 -6.59
CA LEU A 370 -1.47 27.05 -6.56
C LEU A 370 -2.01 26.79 -7.97
N ARG A 371 -1.91 27.75 -8.90
CA ARG A 371 -2.29 27.58 -10.30
C ARG A 371 -1.46 26.48 -10.97
N GLU A 372 -0.17 26.43 -10.70
CA GLU A 372 0.72 25.37 -11.20
C GLU A 372 0.42 24.00 -10.55
N LEU A 373 0.11 23.99 -9.25
CA LEU A 373 -0.17 22.77 -8.48
C LEU A 373 -1.51 22.12 -8.87
N LEU A 374 -2.54 22.94 -9.11
CA LEU A 374 -3.93 22.50 -9.20
C LEU A 374 -4.18 21.44 -10.29
N PRO A 375 -3.67 21.57 -11.54
CA PRO A 375 -3.85 20.53 -12.56
C PRO A 375 -3.29 19.18 -12.12
N GLY A 376 -2.06 19.16 -11.57
CA GLY A 376 -1.45 17.93 -11.04
C GLY A 376 -2.20 17.36 -9.84
N TYR A 377 -2.81 18.23 -9.02
CA TYR A 377 -3.64 17.84 -7.90
C TYR A 377 -4.96 17.20 -8.34
N ILE A 378 -5.64 17.75 -9.36
CA ILE A 378 -6.87 17.18 -9.93
C ILE A 378 -6.62 15.77 -10.48
N LYS A 379 -5.49 15.55 -11.17
CA LYS A 379 -5.08 14.21 -11.63
C LYS A 379 -4.83 13.26 -10.47
N TYR A 380 -4.16 13.74 -9.42
CA TYR A 380 -3.96 12.97 -8.20
C TYR A 380 -5.28 12.56 -7.55
N LEU A 381 -6.29 13.44 -7.50
CA LEU A 381 -7.63 13.11 -7.01
C LEU A 381 -8.33 12.07 -7.90
N ALA A 382 -8.26 12.22 -9.22
CA ALA A 382 -8.82 11.24 -10.16
C ALA A 382 -8.24 9.83 -9.95
N TYR A 383 -6.92 9.74 -9.78
CA TYR A 383 -6.23 8.48 -9.48
C TYR A 383 -6.63 7.91 -8.10
N LYS A 384 -6.65 8.75 -7.06
CA LYS A 384 -7.04 8.37 -5.70
C LYS A 384 -8.48 7.84 -5.66
N PHE A 385 -9.37 8.47 -6.41
CA PHE A 385 -10.76 8.06 -6.56
C PHE A 385 -10.86 6.66 -7.21
N LYS A 386 -10.17 6.45 -8.35
CA LYS A 386 -10.16 5.16 -9.08
C LYS A 386 -9.62 3.98 -8.26
N THR A 387 -8.71 4.25 -7.31
CA THR A 387 -7.97 3.21 -6.58
C THR A 387 -8.47 2.94 -5.16
N LYS A 388 -9.21 3.87 -4.52
CA LYS A 388 -9.54 3.77 -3.08
C LYS A 388 -11.03 3.82 -2.72
N ARG A 389 -11.92 4.31 -3.58
CA ARG A 389 -13.35 4.46 -3.25
C ARG A 389 -14.15 3.23 -3.69
N GLU A 390 -14.83 2.58 -2.75
CA GLU A 390 -15.81 1.54 -3.06
C GLU A 390 -17.07 2.21 -3.61
N LEU A 391 -17.44 1.92 -4.87
CA LEU A 391 -18.59 2.54 -5.55
C LEU A 391 -19.92 1.94 -5.09
N LYS A 392 -20.28 2.20 -3.83
CA LYS A 392 -21.41 1.53 -3.17
C LYS A 392 -22.75 2.12 -3.59
N ASP A 393 -22.85 3.45 -3.61
CA ASP A 393 -24.11 4.13 -3.90
C ASP A 393 -24.13 4.85 -5.27
N THR A 394 -25.31 5.35 -5.66
CA THR A 394 -25.51 6.02 -6.95
C THR A 394 -24.69 7.30 -7.07
N TYR A 395 -24.45 8.00 -5.96
CA TYR A 395 -23.65 9.21 -5.94
C TYR A 395 -22.17 8.87 -6.14
N ASP A 396 -21.65 7.87 -5.44
CA ASP A 396 -20.28 7.36 -5.61
C ASP A 396 -20.02 6.90 -7.05
N LYS A 397 -20.98 6.20 -7.66
CA LYS A 397 -20.89 5.74 -9.06
C LYS A 397 -20.89 6.91 -10.04
N LEU A 398 -21.71 7.93 -9.80
CA LEU A 398 -21.76 9.13 -10.61
C LEU A 398 -20.47 9.97 -10.47
N GLU A 399 -19.98 10.12 -9.25
CA GLU A 399 -18.70 10.76 -8.95
C GLU A 399 -17.55 9.98 -9.61
N GLY A 400 -17.61 8.65 -9.65
CA GLY A 400 -16.66 7.81 -10.38
C GLY A 400 -16.68 8.01 -11.89
N LEU A 401 -17.85 8.18 -12.49
CA LEU A 401 -17.97 8.55 -13.90
C LEU A 401 -17.39 9.94 -14.15
N ILE A 402 -17.60 10.90 -13.24
CA ILE A 402 -17.04 12.25 -13.30
C ILE A 402 -15.49 12.20 -13.26
N TRP A 403 -14.90 11.49 -12.29
CA TRP A 403 -13.44 11.38 -12.13
C TRP A 403 -12.71 10.58 -13.21
N GLN A 404 -13.38 9.59 -13.82
CA GLN A 404 -12.81 8.86 -14.95
C GLN A 404 -12.60 9.74 -16.19
N ASP A 405 -13.50 10.70 -16.45
CA ASP A 405 -13.44 11.57 -17.62
C ASP A 405 -12.59 12.84 -17.39
N LEU A 406 -12.39 13.22 -16.13
CA LEU A 406 -11.64 14.43 -15.74
C LEU A 406 -10.13 14.33 -15.96
N ALA A 407 -9.56 13.13 -15.80
CA ALA A 407 -8.16 12.93 -16.11
C ALA A 407 -7.88 13.35 -17.56
N GLU A 408 -8.72 12.97 -18.54
CA GLU A 408 -8.55 13.35 -19.94
C GLU A 408 -8.83 14.83 -20.24
N ILE A 409 -9.78 15.46 -19.51
CA ILE A 409 -10.09 16.91 -19.63
C ILE A 409 -8.92 17.77 -19.12
N PHE A 410 -8.21 17.32 -18.08
CA PHE A 410 -7.09 18.01 -17.46
C PHE A 410 -5.71 17.39 -17.80
N ASP A 411 -5.66 16.26 -18.54
CA ASP A 411 -4.48 15.60 -19.12
C ASP A 411 -4.00 16.27 -20.41
N SER A 412 -4.43 17.51 -20.64
CA SER A 412 -3.66 18.44 -21.44
C SER A 412 -2.70 19.27 -20.56
N PRO A 413 -1.52 18.77 -20.14
CA PRO A 413 -0.41 19.61 -19.74
C PRO A 413 0.51 19.80 -20.95
N ILE A 414 0.06 20.49 -21.99
CA ILE A 414 0.84 20.68 -23.20
C ILE A 414 0.64 22.13 -23.62
N SER A 415 1.63 22.95 -23.22
CA SER A 415 1.84 24.39 -23.40
C SER A 415 0.95 25.07 -24.43
N GLU A 416 0.48 26.28 -24.13
CA GLU A 416 -0.10 27.19 -25.12
C GLU A 416 0.73 27.24 -26.42
N ASP A 417 2.06 27.05 -26.32
CA ASP A 417 3.00 26.83 -27.45
C ASP A 417 2.71 25.56 -28.27
N LEU A 418 2.61 24.38 -27.65
CA LEU A 418 2.25 23.12 -28.31
C LEU A 418 0.81 23.11 -28.85
N LYS A 419 -0.14 23.83 -28.21
CA LYS A 419 -1.48 24.03 -28.78
C LYS A 419 -1.41 24.91 -30.04
N SER A 420 -0.60 25.97 -30.01
CA SER A 420 -0.33 26.81 -31.18
C SER A 420 0.38 26.04 -32.29
N GLN A 421 1.37 25.21 -31.96
CA GLN A 421 2.10 24.36 -32.91
C GLN A 421 1.19 23.32 -33.54
N TYR A 422 0.33 22.68 -32.76
CA TYR A 422 -0.69 21.74 -33.26
C TYR A 422 -1.70 22.43 -34.20
N GLU A 423 -2.23 23.59 -33.80
CA GLU A 423 -3.20 24.32 -34.62
C GLU A 423 -2.56 24.80 -35.94
N GLU A 424 -1.27 25.10 -35.95
CA GLU A 424 -0.49 25.43 -37.14
C GLU A 424 -0.25 24.20 -38.03
N GLU A 425 0.18 23.07 -37.44
CA GLU A 425 0.41 21.81 -38.15
C GLU A 425 -0.89 21.28 -38.80
N VAL A 426 -2.03 21.35 -38.11
CA VAL A 426 -3.33 20.98 -38.70
C VAL A 426 -3.72 21.92 -39.83
N LYS A 427 -3.46 23.24 -39.71
CA LYS A 427 -3.72 24.21 -40.78
C LYS A 427 -2.84 23.97 -42.00
N GLU A 428 -1.58 23.58 -41.80
CA GLU A 428 -0.68 23.21 -42.90
C GLU A 428 -1.18 21.96 -43.62
N ILE A 429 -1.53 20.91 -42.88
CA ILE A 429 -2.12 19.69 -43.45
C ILE A 429 -3.44 20.00 -44.18
N ASP A 430 -4.28 20.90 -43.66
CA ASP A 430 -5.51 21.32 -44.34
C ASP A 430 -5.25 22.00 -45.68
N ARG A 431 -4.24 22.87 -45.76
CA ARG A 431 -3.81 23.46 -47.05
C ARG A 431 -3.28 22.39 -48.00
N GLU A 432 -2.53 21.41 -47.51
CA GLU A 432 -2.05 20.31 -48.34
C GLU A 432 -3.19 19.41 -48.84
N ILE A 433 -4.22 19.16 -48.01
CA ILE A 433 -5.42 18.43 -48.41
C ILE A 433 -6.21 19.20 -49.48
N GLU A 434 -6.31 20.53 -49.37
CA GLU A 434 -6.94 21.35 -50.41
C GLU A 434 -6.19 21.26 -51.75
N LEU A 435 -4.86 21.18 -51.73
CA LEU A 435 -4.02 21.06 -52.92
C LEU A 435 -3.99 19.62 -53.48
N ASN A 436 -4.05 18.61 -52.62
CA ASN A 436 -4.00 17.21 -52.98
C ASN A 436 -5.04 16.37 -52.20
N PRO A 437 -6.33 16.49 -52.55
CA PRO A 437 -7.43 15.85 -51.81
C PRO A 437 -7.44 14.32 -51.95
N MET A 438 -6.64 13.75 -52.87
CA MET A 438 -6.56 12.31 -53.11
C MET A 438 -5.36 11.65 -52.40
N ASN A 439 -4.74 12.32 -51.44
CA ASN A 439 -3.69 11.74 -50.60
C ASN A 439 -4.23 11.33 -49.22
N ILE A 440 -4.53 10.04 -49.05
CA ILE A 440 -5.08 9.49 -47.81
C ILE A 440 -4.15 9.62 -46.60
N ASP A 441 -2.83 9.70 -46.82
CA ASP A 441 -1.85 9.80 -45.73
C ASP A 441 -1.94 11.17 -45.03
N LEU A 442 -2.38 12.22 -45.72
CA LEU A 442 -2.66 13.54 -45.12
C LEU A 442 -3.83 13.45 -44.14
N TYR A 443 -4.92 12.79 -44.54
CA TYR A 443 -6.07 12.55 -43.67
C TYR A 443 -5.69 11.69 -42.45
N LYS A 444 -4.90 10.61 -42.66
CA LYS A 444 -4.39 9.76 -41.57
C LYS A 444 -3.52 10.55 -40.59
N SER A 445 -2.64 11.42 -41.10
CA SER A 445 -1.77 12.28 -40.29
C SER A 445 -2.60 13.27 -39.46
N LYS A 446 -3.54 13.97 -40.10
CA LYS A 446 -4.49 14.86 -39.42
C LYS A 446 -5.28 14.12 -38.33
N ILE A 447 -5.84 12.95 -38.64
CA ILE A 447 -6.58 12.13 -37.67
C ILE A 447 -5.69 11.71 -36.49
N LYS A 448 -4.43 11.31 -36.74
CA LYS A 448 -3.50 10.91 -35.68
C LYS A 448 -3.23 12.07 -34.71
N ILE A 449 -2.93 13.25 -35.25
CA ILE A 449 -2.69 14.47 -34.48
C ILE A 449 -3.96 14.83 -33.69
N LEU A 450 -5.13 14.87 -34.33
CA LEU A 450 -6.40 15.17 -33.67
C LEU A 450 -6.75 14.18 -32.54
N ILE A 451 -6.45 12.88 -32.70
CA ILE A 451 -6.63 11.86 -31.65
C ILE A 451 -5.67 12.11 -30.49
N TYR A 452 -4.41 12.47 -30.76
CA TYR A 452 -3.43 12.79 -29.73
C TYR A 452 -3.88 13.97 -28.84
N PHE A 453 -4.51 14.98 -29.45
CA PHE A 453 -5.08 16.14 -28.76
C PHE A 453 -6.57 15.97 -28.37
N ASN A 454 -7.08 14.73 -28.35
CA ASN A 454 -8.45 14.39 -27.95
C ASN A 454 -9.58 15.15 -28.69
N GLN A 455 -9.33 15.66 -29.91
CA GLN A 455 -10.29 16.40 -30.73
C GLN A 455 -11.26 15.45 -31.47
N TYR A 456 -11.93 14.56 -30.74
CA TYR A 456 -12.71 13.46 -31.31
C TYR A 456 -13.87 13.90 -32.23
N ASN A 457 -14.47 15.07 -31.99
CA ASN A 457 -15.52 15.61 -32.87
C ASN A 457 -14.96 15.97 -34.26
N GLU A 458 -13.79 16.59 -34.28
CA GLU A 458 -13.12 16.96 -35.51
C GLU A 458 -12.62 15.71 -36.24
N VAL A 459 -12.12 14.70 -35.50
CA VAL A 459 -11.80 13.39 -36.08
C VAL A 459 -13.00 12.78 -36.80
N LEU A 460 -14.20 12.84 -36.22
CA LEU A 460 -15.41 12.30 -36.87
C LEU A 460 -15.74 13.06 -38.17
N ARG A 461 -15.59 14.38 -38.20
CA ARG A 461 -15.77 15.20 -39.43
C ARG A 461 -14.72 14.87 -40.48
N VAL A 462 -13.46 14.74 -40.09
CA VAL A 462 -12.37 14.36 -41.00
C VAL A 462 -12.62 12.96 -41.55
N LEU A 463 -13.08 12.01 -40.74
CA LEU A 463 -13.48 10.67 -41.22
C LEU A 463 -14.65 10.71 -42.20
N ASP A 464 -15.65 11.57 -41.98
CA ASP A 464 -16.76 11.77 -42.92
C ASP A 464 -16.29 12.38 -44.25
N ASN A 465 -15.30 13.28 -44.21
CA ASN A 465 -14.68 13.82 -45.42
C ASN A 465 -13.79 12.78 -46.12
N THR A 466 -13.05 11.98 -45.35
CA THR A 466 -12.21 10.90 -45.87
C THR A 466 -13.07 9.86 -46.59
N LEU A 467 -14.23 9.50 -46.01
CA LEU A 467 -15.16 8.55 -46.63
C LEU A 467 -15.72 9.05 -47.97
N LYS A 468 -15.91 10.37 -48.13
CA LYS A 468 -16.34 10.96 -49.41
C LYS A 468 -15.24 10.93 -50.46
N ALA A 469 -13.99 11.13 -50.05
CA ALA A 469 -12.83 11.15 -50.94
C ALA A 469 -12.37 9.74 -51.34
N PHE A 470 -12.47 8.78 -50.41
CA PHE A 470 -12.02 7.38 -50.55
C PHE A 470 -13.16 6.41 -50.20
N PRO A 471 -14.24 6.35 -51.02
CA PRO A 471 -15.38 5.47 -50.75
C PRO A 471 -15.01 3.98 -50.79
N GLU A 472 -13.93 3.59 -51.46
CA GLU A 472 -13.40 2.23 -51.52
C GLU A 472 -12.87 1.72 -50.17
N ASP A 473 -12.40 2.63 -49.30
CA ASP A 473 -11.88 2.32 -47.97
C ASP A 473 -12.97 2.38 -46.89
N GLU A 474 -14.25 2.26 -47.29
CA GLU A 474 -15.43 2.41 -46.41
C GLU A 474 -15.30 1.61 -45.12
N ILE A 475 -14.92 0.33 -45.20
CA ILE A 475 -14.83 -0.56 -44.04
C ILE A 475 -13.84 0.00 -43.01
N ASP A 476 -12.62 0.32 -43.43
CA ASP A 476 -11.57 0.79 -42.53
C ASP A 476 -11.90 2.16 -41.92
N ILE A 477 -12.43 3.08 -42.73
CA ILE A 477 -12.82 4.42 -42.28
C ILE A 477 -13.99 4.34 -41.29
N MET A 478 -15.01 3.54 -41.58
CA MET A 478 -16.16 3.34 -40.69
C MET A 478 -15.77 2.59 -39.42
N MET A 479 -14.88 1.60 -39.49
CA MET A 479 -14.35 0.93 -38.30
C MET A 479 -13.51 1.88 -37.43
N LYS A 480 -12.72 2.77 -38.04
CA LYS A 480 -12.05 3.84 -37.32
C LYS A 480 -13.07 4.77 -36.66
N LYS A 481 -14.13 5.15 -37.36
CA LYS A 481 -15.24 5.96 -36.81
C LYS A 481 -15.91 5.29 -35.61
N ALA A 482 -16.23 4.00 -35.70
CA ALA A 482 -16.74 3.22 -34.58
C ALA A 482 -15.76 3.27 -33.39
N SER A 483 -14.45 3.09 -33.63
CA SER A 483 -13.43 3.14 -32.57
C SER A 483 -13.37 4.50 -31.85
N ILE A 484 -13.60 5.61 -32.57
CA ILE A 484 -13.68 6.96 -31.99
C ILE A 484 -14.97 7.13 -31.18
N LEU A 485 -16.09 6.60 -31.68
CA LEU A 485 -17.35 6.58 -30.93
C LEU A 485 -17.24 5.76 -29.63
N LYS A 486 -16.47 4.66 -29.64
CA LYS A 486 -16.12 3.90 -28.43
C LYS A 486 -15.37 4.78 -27.42
N ARG A 487 -14.35 5.53 -27.84
CA ARG A 487 -13.61 6.47 -26.97
C ARG A 487 -14.53 7.55 -26.39
N LYS A 488 -15.51 8.00 -27.16
CA LYS A 488 -16.58 8.91 -26.72
C LYS A 488 -17.67 8.23 -25.88
N ARG A 489 -17.49 6.98 -25.47
CA ARG A 489 -18.46 6.16 -24.72
C ARG A 489 -19.81 5.94 -25.43
N ASN A 490 -19.91 6.22 -26.74
CA ASN A 490 -21.10 5.95 -27.53
C ASN A 490 -20.99 4.56 -28.19
N LEU A 491 -21.07 3.53 -27.34
CA LEU A 491 -20.96 2.13 -27.77
C LEU A 491 -22.08 1.75 -28.74
N ARG A 492 -23.30 2.27 -28.56
CA ARG A 492 -24.44 1.94 -29.42
C ARG A 492 -24.24 2.46 -30.84
N ALA A 493 -23.85 3.72 -31.03
CA ALA A 493 -23.60 4.26 -32.36
C ALA A 493 -22.43 3.56 -33.08
N GLY A 494 -21.39 3.15 -32.34
CA GLY A 494 -20.33 2.31 -32.90
C GLY A 494 -20.81 0.92 -33.33
N LEU A 495 -21.73 0.32 -32.56
CA LEU A 495 -22.36 -0.94 -32.93
C LEU A 495 -23.26 -0.78 -34.16
N ASP A 496 -24.05 0.29 -34.24
CA ASP A 496 -24.89 0.58 -35.41
C ASP A 496 -24.06 0.63 -36.71
N ILE A 497 -22.86 1.25 -36.65
CA ILE A 497 -21.90 1.25 -37.76
C ILE A 497 -21.50 -0.17 -38.16
N ILE A 498 -21.13 -1.02 -37.20
CA ILE A 498 -20.73 -2.41 -37.46
C ILE A 498 -21.91 -3.20 -38.04
N GLU A 499 -23.13 -2.99 -37.54
CA GLU A 499 -24.34 -3.65 -38.04
C GLU A 499 -24.69 -3.21 -39.46
N ASP A 500 -24.52 -1.93 -39.78
CA ASP A 500 -24.73 -1.41 -41.13
C ASP A 500 -23.67 -1.90 -42.12
N LEU A 501 -22.41 -1.97 -41.71
CA LEU A 501 -21.35 -2.61 -42.51
C LEU A 501 -21.66 -4.10 -42.74
N LEU A 502 -22.13 -4.82 -41.72
CA LEU A 502 -22.50 -6.24 -41.86
C LEU A 502 -23.73 -6.45 -42.76
N LYS A 503 -24.66 -5.49 -42.85
CA LYS A 503 -25.75 -5.55 -43.84
C LYS A 503 -25.22 -5.47 -45.27
N LYS A 504 -24.21 -4.62 -45.51
CA LYS A 504 -23.57 -4.45 -46.83
C LYS A 504 -22.62 -5.61 -47.16
N TYR A 505 -21.87 -6.08 -46.16
CA TYR A 505 -20.82 -7.10 -46.28
C TYR A 505 -21.11 -8.31 -45.36
N PRO A 506 -22.20 -9.07 -45.59
CA PRO A 506 -22.70 -10.08 -44.65
C PRO A 506 -21.79 -11.30 -44.46
N LYS A 507 -20.82 -11.50 -45.37
CA LYS A 507 -19.84 -12.59 -45.29
C LYS A 507 -18.49 -12.16 -44.73
N ASN A 508 -18.33 -10.89 -44.34
CA ASN A 508 -17.09 -10.40 -43.79
C ASN A 508 -16.92 -10.88 -42.34
N LYS A 509 -16.05 -11.86 -42.15
CA LYS A 509 -15.80 -12.50 -40.85
C LYS A 509 -15.02 -11.60 -39.88
N GLU A 510 -14.23 -10.69 -40.40
CA GLU A 510 -13.52 -9.70 -39.58
C GLU A 510 -14.53 -8.76 -38.91
N LEU A 511 -15.54 -8.27 -39.66
CA LEU A 511 -16.64 -7.48 -39.10
C LEU A 511 -17.47 -8.25 -38.07
N LEU A 512 -17.69 -9.56 -38.27
CA LEU A 512 -18.33 -10.42 -37.27
C LEU A 512 -17.47 -10.53 -36.00
N SER A 513 -16.16 -10.72 -36.15
CA SER A 513 -15.23 -10.74 -35.02
C SER A 513 -15.22 -9.40 -34.27
N TYR A 514 -15.26 -8.28 -34.99
CA TYR A 514 -15.39 -6.96 -34.38
C TYR A 514 -16.72 -6.76 -33.66
N LYS A 515 -17.83 -7.30 -34.19
CA LYS A 515 -19.14 -7.28 -33.52
C LYS A 515 -19.08 -8.00 -32.17
N ALA A 516 -18.45 -9.17 -32.12
CA ALA A 516 -18.26 -9.90 -30.89
C ALA A 516 -17.42 -9.10 -29.87
N TYR A 517 -16.30 -8.54 -30.31
CA TYR A 517 -15.47 -7.64 -29.49
C TYR A 517 -16.24 -6.40 -29.02
N TRP A 518 -17.19 -5.90 -29.81
CA TRP A 518 -18.03 -4.77 -29.43
C TRP A 518 -19.02 -5.14 -28.32
N PHE A 519 -19.65 -6.31 -28.41
CA PHE A 519 -20.57 -6.81 -27.39
C PHE A 519 -19.90 -7.00 -26.04
N GLN A 520 -18.62 -7.39 -26.03
CA GLN A 520 -17.82 -7.45 -24.81
C GLN A 520 -17.77 -6.10 -24.08
N TYR A 521 -17.57 -4.97 -24.78
CA TYR A 521 -17.60 -3.63 -24.16
C TYR A 521 -18.98 -3.18 -23.69
N MET A 522 -20.03 -3.85 -24.14
CA MET A 522 -21.40 -3.60 -23.73
C MET A 522 -21.86 -4.57 -22.64
N ASP A 523 -20.94 -5.35 -22.04
CA ASP A 523 -21.20 -6.41 -21.06
C ASP A 523 -22.17 -7.49 -21.56
N LYS A 524 -22.21 -7.69 -22.89
CA LYS A 524 -23.04 -8.68 -23.59
C LYS A 524 -22.24 -9.93 -23.91
N LYS A 525 -21.88 -10.66 -22.86
CA LYS A 525 -21.00 -11.82 -22.94
C LYS A 525 -21.57 -12.93 -23.83
N ASP A 526 -22.84 -13.31 -23.63
CA ASP A 526 -23.43 -14.45 -24.31
C ASP A 526 -23.55 -14.21 -25.82
N GLU A 527 -23.98 -13.00 -26.22
CA GLU A 527 -24.05 -12.63 -27.64
C GLU A 527 -22.66 -12.57 -28.29
N SER A 528 -21.63 -12.15 -27.53
CA SER A 528 -20.24 -12.14 -27.98
C SER A 528 -19.72 -13.56 -28.21
N LEU A 529 -19.94 -14.46 -27.24
CA LEU A 529 -19.53 -15.86 -27.32
C LEU A 529 -20.25 -16.61 -28.44
N GLU A 530 -21.54 -16.37 -28.66
CA GLU A 530 -22.29 -17.00 -29.75
C GLU A 530 -21.66 -16.68 -31.12
N ILE A 531 -21.25 -15.42 -31.34
CA ILE A 531 -20.63 -15.01 -32.61
C ILE A 531 -19.25 -15.68 -32.76
N ILE A 532 -18.39 -15.61 -31.74
CA ILE A 532 -17.05 -16.21 -31.83
C ILE A 532 -17.14 -17.74 -31.99
N GLN A 533 -18.09 -18.39 -31.33
CA GLN A 533 -18.29 -19.83 -31.48
C GLN A 533 -18.68 -20.20 -32.92
N LYS A 534 -19.58 -19.44 -33.56
CA LYS A 534 -19.93 -19.65 -34.98
C LYS A 534 -18.72 -19.45 -35.91
N LEU A 535 -17.86 -18.46 -35.62
CA LEU A 535 -16.63 -18.25 -36.38
C LEU A 535 -15.67 -19.45 -36.26
N ILE A 536 -15.51 -19.98 -35.05
CA ILE A 536 -14.68 -21.18 -34.81
C ILE A 536 -15.27 -22.43 -35.44
N GLU A 537 -16.60 -22.61 -35.42
CA GLU A 537 -17.26 -23.75 -36.07
C GLU A 537 -17.08 -23.73 -37.59
N GLY A 538 -17.08 -22.54 -38.20
CA GLY A 538 -16.83 -22.37 -39.63
C GLY A 538 -15.35 -22.49 -40.01
N GLU A 539 -14.44 -22.01 -39.17
CA GLU A 539 -12.99 -22.00 -39.41
C GLU A 539 -12.23 -22.34 -38.12
N PRO A 540 -12.10 -23.64 -37.79
CA PRO A 540 -11.56 -24.08 -36.50
C PRO A 540 -10.06 -23.79 -36.32
N ASP A 541 -9.33 -23.64 -37.43
CA ASP A 541 -7.87 -23.52 -37.48
C ASP A 541 -7.38 -22.06 -37.41
N ILE A 542 -8.30 -21.10 -37.31
CA ILE A 542 -7.94 -19.67 -37.22
C ILE A 542 -7.66 -19.31 -35.76
N GLY A 543 -6.38 -19.14 -35.43
CA GLY A 543 -5.92 -18.90 -34.05
C GLY A 543 -6.50 -17.64 -33.40
N ILE A 544 -6.71 -16.56 -34.17
CA ILE A 544 -7.24 -15.28 -33.63
C ILE A 544 -8.66 -15.44 -33.06
N TYR A 545 -9.48 -16.36 -33.58
CA TYR A 545 -10.81 -16.60 -33.02
C TYR A 545 -10.74 -17.23 -31.63
N HIS A 546 -9.75 -18.09 -31.37
CA HIS A 546 -9.50 -18.62 -30.02
C HIS A 546 -8.91 -17.55 -29.09
N ASP A 547 -8.09 -16.62 -29.59
CA ASP A 547 -7.59 -15.49 -28.78
C ASP A 547 -8.75 -14.57 -28.37
N ASN A 548 -9.61 -14.19 -29.32
CA ASN A 548 -10.79 -13.36 -29.05
C ASN A 548 -11.75 -14.05 -28.08
N TYR A 549 -11.96 -15.37 -28.23
CA TYR A 549 -12.72 -16.15 -27.24
C TYR A 549 -12.11 -16.01 -25.84
N GLY A 550 -10.80 -16.23 -25.73
CA GLY A 550 -10.09 -16.11 -24.46
C GLY A 550 -10.21 -14.70 -23.86
N GLU A 551 -10.16 -13.66 -24.68
CA GLU A 551 -10.29 -12.28 -24.23
C GLU A 551 -11.68 -11.95 -23.69
N ILE A 552 -12.75 -12.48 -24.32
CA ILE A 552 -14.13 -12.34 -23.85
C ILE A 552 -14.30 -13.00 -22.47
N LEU A 553 -13.77 -14.21 -22.32
CA LEU A 553 -13.77 -14.94 -21.03
C LEU A 553 -12.95 -14.22 -19.97
N MET A 554 -11.78 -13.69 -20.33
CA MET A 554 -10.92 -12.92 -19.42
C MET A 554 -11.63 -11.68 -18.90
N HIS A 555 -12.35 -10.93 -19.75
CA HIS A 555 -13.14 -9.77 -19.31
C HIS A 555 -14.34 -10.17 -18.45
N SER A 556 -14.83 -11.40 -18.59
CA SER A 556 -15.88 -11.98 -17.74
C SER A 556 -15.32 -12.63 -16.47
N GLU A 557 -14.02 -12.44 -16.20
CA GLU A 557 -13.28 -12.99 -15.05
C GLU A 557 -13.21 -14.54 -15.01
N GLU A 558 -13.48 -15.23 -16.12
CA GLU A 558 -13.32 -16.69 -16.26
C GLU A 558 -11.90 -17.05 -16.70
N TYR A 559 -10.95 -16.81 -15.80
CA TYR A 559 -9.53 -16.84 -16.11
C TYR A 559 -9.01 -18.25 -16.50
N GLU A 560 -9.51 -19.33 -15.91
CA GLU A 560 -9.10 -20.69 -16.25
C GLU A 560 -9.46 -21.06 -17.69
N GLU A 561 -10.71 -20.84 -18.08
CA GLU A 561 -11.21 -21.10 -19.43
C GLU A 561 -10.57 -20.16 -20.44
N ALA A 562 -10.33 -18.89 -20.08
CA ALA A 562 -9.60 -17.93 -20.90
C ALA A 562 -8.21 -18.45 -21.26
N VAL A 563 -7.46 -18.94 -20.27
CA VAL A 563 -6.12 -19.53 -20.47
C VAL A 563 -6.17 -20.74 -21.40
N LYS A 564 -7.18 -21.62 -21.28
CA LYS A 564 -7.33 -22.77 -22.20
C LYS A 564 -7.51 -22.31 -23.66
N ARG A 565 -8.28 -21.23 -23.87
CA ARG A 565 -8.51 -20.66 -25.21
C ARG A 565 -7.29 -19.97 -25.76
N PHE A 566 -6.58 -19.18 -24.95
CA PHE A 566 -5.30 -18.57 -25.35
C PHE A 566 -4.24 -19.62 -25.70
N LEU A 567 -4.13 -20.71 -24.93
CA LEU A 567 -3.24 -21.83 -25.27
C LEU A 567 -3.61 -22.44 -26.62
N LYS A 568 -4.91 -22.62 -26.89
CA LYS A 568 -5.37 -23.11 -28.19
C LYS A 568 -5.00 -22.15 -29.33
N ALA A 569 -5.15 -20.84 -29.13
CA ALA A 569 -4.71 -19.82 -30.09
C ALA A 569 -3.22 -19.93 -30.43
N LEU A 570 -2.37 -20.11 -29.41
CA LEU A 570 -0.91 -20.28 -29.58
C LEU A 570 -0.52 -21.58 -30.31
N VAL A 571 -1.32 -22.64 -30.20
CA VAL A 571 -1.08 -23.91 -30.91
C VAL A 571 -1.50 -23.80 -32.37
N MET A 572 -2.59 -23.10 -32.68
CA MET A 572 -3.07 -22.92 -34.05
C MET A 572 -2.16 -21.99 -34.86
N SER A 573 -1.58 -20.98 -34.22
CA SER A 573 -0.70 -20.02 -34.88
C SER A 573 0.35 -19.52 -33.90
N SER A 574 1.64 -19.72 -34.20
CA SER A 574 2.73 -19.41 -33.25
C SER A 574 3.54 -18.15 -33.58
N ASP A 575 3.37 -17.58 -34.79
CA ASP A 575 4.11 -16.40 -35.30
C ASP A 575 3.19 -15.26 -35.77
N GLU A 576 1.93 -15.25 -35.34
CA GLU A 576 0.97 -14.19 -35.71
C GLU A 576 1.18 -12.88 -34.95
N TRP A 577 0.63 -11.79 -35.51
CA TRP A 577 0.79 -10.43 -34.96
C TRP A 577 0.25 -10.26 -33.53
N TYR A 578 -0.73 -11.07 -33.10
CA TYR A 578 -1.37 -10.95 -31.80
C TYR A 578 -0.68 -11.77 -30.69
N ILE A 579 0.32 -12.60 -31.02
CA ILE A 579 0.90 -13.59 -30.09
C ILE A 579 1.53 -12.97 -28.84
N TYR A 580 2.17 -11.81 -28.98
CA TYR A 580 2.72 -11.11 -27.82
C TYR A 580 1.62 -10.65 -26.85
N GLN A 581 0.44 -10.30 -27.38
CA GLN A 581 -0.73 -9.90 -26.58
C GLN A 581 -1.28 -11.12 -25.85
N THR A 582 -1.40 -12.25 -26.54
CA THR A 582 -1.85 -13.52 -25.96
C THR A 582 -0.99 -13.93 -24.76
N TYR A 583 0.34 -13.86 -24.86
CA TYR A 583 1.23 -14.14 -23.72
C TYR A 583 1.02 -13.16 -22.56
N ILE A 584 0.81 -11.87 -22.83
CA ILE A 584 0.55 -10.88 -21.78
C ILE A 584 -0.83 -11.15 -21.12
N LYS A 585 -1.89 -11.38 -21.91
CA LYS A 585 -3.24 -11.73 -21.44
C LYS A 585 -3.22 -13.00 -20.57
N MET A 586 -2.51 -14.05 -20.99
CA MET A 586 -2.30 -15.25 -20.19
C MET A 586 -1.55 -14.97 -18.88
N GLY A 587 -0.53 -14.10 -18.92
CA GLY A 587 0.20 -13.68 -17.73
C GLY A 587 -0.70 -12.98 -16.71
N ILE A 588 -1.60 -12.12 -17.18
CA ILE A 588 -2.63 -11.45 -16.36
C ILE A 588 -3.60 -12.48 -15.76
N CYS A 589 -4.10 -13.42 -16.58
CA CYS A 589 -4.99 -14.48 -16.10
C CYS A 589 -4.31 -15.35 -15.03
N TYR A 590 -3.07 -15.80 -15.24
CA TYR A 590 -2.34 -16.60 -14.25
C TYR A 590 -2.10 -15.84 -12.95
N LYS A 591 -1.90 -14.53 -13.00
CA LYS A 591 -1.81 -13.70 -11.79
C LYS A 591 -3.13 -13.68 -11.04
N ALA A 592 -4.25 -13.48 -11.73
CA ALA A 592 -5.58 -13.51 -11.11
C ALA A 592 -5.88 -14.87 -10.46
N LEU A 593 -5.38 -15.95 -11.06
CA LEU A 593 -5.45 -17.32 -10.53
C LEU A 593 -4.46 -17.62 -9.38
N GLY A 594 -3.63 -16.66 -8.96
CA GLY A 594 -2.61 -16.84 -7.93
C GLY A 594 -1.39 -17.68 -8.36
N ASN A 595 -1.27 -18.01 -9.64
CA ASN A 595 -0.14 -18.77 -10.18
C ASN A 595 0.99 -17.82 -10.63
N HIS A 596 1.72 -17.29 -9.65
CA HIS A 596 2.74 -16.27 -9.86
C HIS A 596 3.88 -16.71 -10.81
N ASP A 597 4.30 -17.98 -10.75
CA ASP A 597 5.39 -18.48 -11.61
C ASP A 597 5.00 -18.45 -13.09
N LEU A 598 3.81 -18.95 -13.42
CA LEU A 598 3.30 -18.90 -14.79
C LEU A 598 2.97 -17.48 -15.23
N ALA A 599 2.49 -16.63 -14.31
CA ALA A 599 2.23 -15.22 -14.61
C ALA A 599 3.51 -14.50 -15.07
N VAL A 600 4.58 -14.57 -14.26
CA VAL A 600 5.88 -13.95 -14.58
C VAL A 600 6.47 -14.53 -15.86
N LYS A 601 6.40 -15.85 -16.06
CA LYS A 601 6.91 -16.52 -17.26
C LYS A 601 6.23 -15.99 -18.54
N ASN A 602 4.91 -15.90 -18.54
CA ASN A 602 4.14 -15.47 -19.71
C ASN A 602 4.30 -13.96 -19.96
N LEU A 603 4.29 -13.12 -18.92
CA LEU A 603 4.52 -11.67 -19.08
C LEU A 603 5.91 -11.36 -19.66
N LYS A 604 6.97 -12.02 -19.17
CA LYS A 604 8.32 -11.86 -19.72
C LYS A 604 8.40 -12.32 -21.17
N LYS A 605 7.80 -13.46 -21.50
CA LYS A 605 7.78 -13.96 -22.88
C LYS A 605 7.05 -13.01 -23.82
N GLY A 606 5.88 -12.49 -23.42
CA GLY A 606 5.17 -11.47 -24.18
C GLY A 606 6.01 -10.21 -24.38
N LYS A 607 6.65 -9.71 -23.32
CA LYS A 607 7.56 -8.55 -23.38
C LYS A 607 8.73 -8.75 -24.34
N ASP A 608 9.35 -9.93 -24.32
CA ASP A 608 10.46 -10.27 -25.22
C ASP A 608 10.04 -10.27 -26.68
N ILE A 609 8.83 -10.76 -26.98
CA ILE A 609 8.26 -10.74 -28.34
C ILE A 609 7.95 -9.30 -28.76
N VAL A 610 7.34 -8.47 -27.89
CA VAL A 610 7.10 -7.04 -28.16
C VAL A 610 8.40 -6.30 -28.49
N ASN A 611 9.49 -6.61 -27.78
CA ASN A 611 10.77 -5.97 -28.05
C ASN A 611 11.35 -6.32 -29.42
N LYS A 612 11.15 -7.57 -29.86
CA LYS A 612 11.64 -8.11 -31.14
C LYS A 612 10.73 -7.80 -32.33
N SER A 613 9.47 -7.47 -32.11
CA SER A 613 8.51 -7.21 -33.18
C SER A 613 8.65 -5.80 -33.75
N SER A 614 8.39 -5.70 -35.05
CA SER A 614 8.35 -4.45 -35.83
C SER A 614 6.94 -3.84 -35.82
N ILE A 615 6.37 -3.65 -34.63
CA ILE A 615 5.07 -2.99 -34.44
C ILE A 615 5.24 -1.48 -34.22
N ASP A 616 4.16 -0.71 -34.38
CA ASP A 616 4.21 0.74 -34.21
C ASP A 616 4.67 1.14 -32.80
N PRO A 617 5.42 2.25 -32.65
CA PRO A 617 6.01 2.64 -31.37
C PRO A 617 4.99 2.82 -30.23
N ASP A 618 3.80 3.33 -30.54
CA ASP A 618 2.77 3.62 -29.55
C ASP A 618 2.16 2.31 -28.99
N THR A 619 1.84 1.36 -29.86
CA THR A 619 1.39 0.02 -29.49
C THR A 619 2.48 -0.75 -28.76
N LYS A 620 3.74 -0.64 -29.21
CA LYS A 620 4.90 -1.22 -28.53
C LYS A 620 4.99 -0.72 -27.09
N GLN A 621 4.99 0.60 -26.91
CA GLN A 621 5.08 1.24 -25.60
C GLN A 621 3.91 0.84 -24.70
N LYS A 622 2.67 0.84 -25.22
CA LYS A 622 1.47 0.43 -24.48
C LYS A 622 1.63 -0.97 -23.88
N TRP A 623 2.01 -1.96 -24.68
CA TRP A 623 2.09 -3.35 -24.22
C TRP A 623 3.30 -3.61 -23.32
N LEU A 624 4.42 -2.90 -23.52
CA LEU A 624 5.54 -2.93 -22.58
C LEU A 624 5.15 -2.38 -21.21
N ILE A 625 4.44 -1.25 -21.16
CA ILE A 625 3.95 -0.66 -19.91
C ILE A 625 3.02 -1.64 -19.18
N ILE A 626 2.08 -2.27 -19.89
CA ILE A 626 1.17 -3.27 -19.30
C ILE A 626 1.98 -4.41 -18.69
N ALA A 627 2.91 -4.99 -19.46
CA ALA A 627 3.73 -6.10 -18.96
C ALA A 627 4.56 -5.70 -17.73
N ASP A 628 5.17 -4.51 -17.74
CA ASP A 628 5.99 -4.01 -16.64
C ASP A 628 5.20 -3.68 -15.37
N LEU A 629 3.99 -3.12 -15.53
CA LEU A 629 3.08 -2.87 -14.42
C LEU A 629 2.74 -4.17 -13.69
N PHE A 630 2.31 -5.19 -14.43
CA PHE A 630 1.96 -6.48 -13.83
C PHE A 630 3.19 -7.21 -13.25
N LEU A 631 4.37 -7.08 -13.87
CA LEU A 631 5.61 -7.63 -13.32
C LEU A 631 6.08 -6.91 -12.03
N ALA A 632 5.83 -5.61 -11.90
CA ALA A 632 6.19 -4.83 -10.73
C ALA A 632 5.35 -5.21 -9.50
N GLU A 633 4.07 -5.56 -9.69
CA GLU A 633 3.18 -6.03 -8.63
C GLU A 633 3.53 -7.44 -8.09
N MET A 634 4.43 -8.16 -8.77
CA MET A 634 4.87 -9.51 -8.40
C MET A 634 6.31 -9.55 -7.84
N LYS A 635 6.90 -8.39 -7.55
CA LYS A 635 8.18 -8.22 -6.84
C LYS A 635 7.92 -7.74 -5.41
#